data_AF-A0A2N1TR47-F1
#
_entry.id   AF-A0A2N1TR47-F1
#
_cell.length_a   1.000
_cell.length_b   1.000
_cell.length_c   1.000
_cell.angle_alpha   90.00
_cell.angle_beta   90.00
_cell.angle_gamma   90.00
#
_symmetry.space_group_name_H-M   'P 1'
#
loop_
_entity.id
_entity.type
_entity.pdbx_description
1 polymer ?
#
loop_
_entity_poly.entity_id
_entity_poly.type
_entity_poly.pdbx_seq_one_letter_code
_entity_poly.pdbx_strand_id
1 'polypeptide(L)'
;MKNKSENNSFTSRSGRLLRWLLAALCLIGVPAALVFFAVYQFYQSSEDDLQLNVKAQLQRAASEAVAALDQEVFWSRLCFEQFSTFELEKSESEQVLAWLGEMQKLFPGEFAFIAWSRDGRQLAKTFNDEYSNEDWLQVFYYLSENPGFQVHYAKQAHDMDKVREILGPQLLPAMMTGQNDPERHSLVWLDSSLKRPPVARYFIEKIAVVIRFDLEKLRQPGGLRYTLQKFAESSRLVLGLVSNAAALPEITWQSGDSTGLNREILAKCERESLSFLELPQHYLGYIFLASGKRIFALARKEHDSYAILGRALLAAVLYIALMLPFLIYSWNTIVAGKPGRANIKTRLAFLFFFACGIPLLAMVVVSHEHNLQMRRTMIAEAHQNSTDTILSFDRRYLSFLDNDAVALDRQFDNWREKFGSEEFTDEMAKKIDGILRPFAVGNYFVVASASKKLIDQGEVFTLKGNLDSASIDREKTKVKREITTIVESDIITANLVGKKVMSDLNRVEISGPVLSKLEIIAESLLQQTMLEMTNSVIGNLGSINHWGFGRLNDLSFIKLISNLDPGVVDYSLMVFWRPIRAQTRFIQKAVPLSNRNAHGYRLIARNRFSDNYLPEIGSQASDLRKFASRLGTRPTEEIELIKFANEDYIAVGFNGRNLGLFQIIALYPLRNIDRVIDQQKTRLLLFVLFSIILAASLAQILAKSFIEPLHALRNGALAIENREFSHRISGVGKDEFGEVATIFNEIMVGFEELEVARIVQDSLFPPPEFAHGLFATFGKSISMSKLGGDYFDFFAVDEQHFAVLAGDVAGHGVGAALIMAMSKAGILSSPHLLNAPAELMMALHRMIMISKSKQQKKVMTFQYLYIDSSNGSGLYSNAGGCSPMLVRASNMSVSEFTLAGPALGAFSRARYLESNIEFGPGDAIIFYTDGIVEARSPSGVEIGYDGFKKIIQASYATDPQIFYQNIFDAYSRHIGNSEAQDDLTIIVTTYKAASKADPA
;
A
#
# COMPACT_ATOMS: atom_id res chain seq x y z
N MET A 1 -14.74 -57.07 33.44
CA MET A 1 -14.24 -56.40 32.21
C MET A 1 -14.67 -54.95 32.25
N LYS A 2 -13.70 -54.03 32.15
CA LYS A 2 -13.89 -52.57 32.12
C LYS A 2 -14.52 -52.14 30.78
N ASN A 3 -15.41 -51.15 30.83
CA ASN A 3 -15.42 -50.00 29.92
C ASN A 3 -16.22 -48.88 30.60
N LYS A 4 -15.58 -48.10 31.47
CA LYS A 4 -15.05 -46.74 31.19
C LYS A 4 -16.14 -45.79 30.66
N SER A 5 -16.77 -45.11 31.61
CA SER A 5 -17.37 -43.79 31.42
C SER A 5 -16.24 -42.78 31.18
N GLU A 6 -16.16 -42.18 29.99
CA GLU A 6 -15.35 -40.99 29.76
C GLU A 6 -16.23 -39.74 29.69
N ASN A 7 -16.06 -38.91 30.72
CA ASN A 7 -16.41 -37.49 30.74
C ASN A 7 -15.86 -36.80 29.48
N ASN A 8 -16.75 -36.35 28.59
CA ASN A 8 -16.41 -35.34 27.58
C ASN A 8 -16.93 -33.98 28.02
N SER A 9 -16.04 -33.15 28.56
CA SER A 9 -16.27 -31.76 29.00
C SER A 9 -16.65 -30.78 27.86
N PHE A 10 -16.72 -31.26 26.62
CA PHE A 10 -16.90 -30.46 25.41
C PHE A 10 -18.35 -30.12 25.03
N THR A 11 -19.37 -30.69 25.67
CA THR A 11 -20.80 -30.44 25.37
C THR A 11 -21.49 -29.47 26.35
N SER A 12 -20.79 -29.08 27.42
CA SER A 12 -21.30 -28.15 28.45
C SER A 12 -21.52 -26.72 27.91
N ARG A 13 -22.42 -25.97 28.55
CA ARG A 13 -22.72 -24.56 28.18
C ARG A 13 -21.46 -23.68 28.22
N SER A 14 -20.53 -23.98 29.13
CA SER A 14 -19.21 -23.37 29.25
C SER A 14 -18.30 -23.66 28.05
N GLY A 15 -18.28 -24.90 27.53
CA GLY A 15 -17.51 -25.25 26.32
C GLY A 15 -18.02 -24.59 25.04
N ARG A 16 -19.33 -24.31 24.93
CA ARG A 16 -19.91 -23.52 23.83
C ARG A 16 -19.56 -22.05 23.92
N LEU A 17 -19.55 -21.50 25.14
CA LEU A 17 -19.23 -20.11 25.41
C LEU A 17 -17.74 -19.82 25.13
N LEU A 18 -16.83 -20.74 25.49
CA LEU A 18 -15.41 -20.66 25.17
C LEU A 18 -15.15 -20.63 23.66
N ARG A 19 -15.84 -21.48 22.88
CA ARG A 19 -15.73 -21.52 21.42
C ARG A 19 -16.23 -20.23 20.77
N TRP A 20 -17.33 -19.68 21.27
CA TRP A 20 -17.83 -18.40 20.79
C TRP A 20 -16.87 -17.24 21.11
N LEU A 21 -16.30 -17.22 22.32
CA LEU A 21 -15.29 -16.21 22.71
C LEU A 21 -14.05 -16.26 21.81
N LEU A 22 -13.52 -17.46 21.53
CA LEU A 22 -12.39 -17.64 20.60
C LEU A 22 -12.73 -17.16 19.19
N ALA A 23 -13.92 -17.51 18.68
CA ALA A 23 -14.37 -17.07 17.36
C ALA A 23 -14.56 -15.54 17.29
N ALA A 24 -15.15 -14.94 18.32
CA ALA A 24 -15.31 -13.48 18.42
C ALA A 24 -13.96 -12.76 18.50
N LEU A 25 -13.00 -13.30 19.27
CA LEU A 25 -11.65 -12.77 19.35
C LEU A 25 -10.95 -12.79 17.97
N CYS A 26 -10.98 -13.93 17.27
CA CYS A 26 -10.29 -14.06 15.98
C CYS A 26 -10.95 -13.25 14.86
N LEU A 27 -12.29 -13.23 14.77
CA LEU A 27 -13.00 -12.60 13.65
C LEU A 27 -13.26 -11.12 13.84
N ILE A 28 -13.25 -10.63 15.09
CA ILE A 28 -13.59 -9.24 15.41
C ILE A 28 -12.48 -8.59 16.23
N GLY A 29 -12.00 -9.24 17.29
CA GLY A 29 -10.95 -8.70 18.15
C GLY A 29 -9.65 -8.39 17.41
N VAL A 30 -9.11 -9.35 16.66
CA VAL A 30 -7.87 -9.17 15.90
C VAL A 30 -8.00 -8.09 14.81
N PRO A 31 -9.04 -8.10 13.95
CA PRO A 31 -9.26 -7.01 13.00
C PRO A 31 -9.48 -5.64 13.66
N ALA A 32 -10.19 -5.56 14.79
CA ALA A 32 -10.38 -4.30 15.51
C ALA A 32 -9.05 -3.74 16.04
N ALA A 33 -8.16 -4.62 16.54
CA ALA A 33 -6.82 -4.25 16.93
C ALA A 33 -5.99 -3.74 15.74
N LEU A 34 -6.11 -4.38 14.57
CA LEU A 34 -5.44 -3.90 13.35
C LEU A 34 -5.92 -2.50 12.94
N VAL A 35 -7.24 -2.24 13.00
CA VAL A 35 -7.80 -0.90 12.72
C VAL A 35 -7.27 0.12 13.73
N PHE A 36 -7.21 -0.24 15.02
CA PHE A 36 -6.61 0.61 16.05
C PHE A 36 -5.17 0.97 15.72
N PHE A 37 -4.32 -0.03 15.45
CA PHE A 37 -2.90 0.20 15.15
C PHE A 37 -2.69 1.02 13.88
N ALA A 38 -3.49 0.78 12.83
CA ALA A 38 -3.41 1.55 11.59
C ALA A 38 -3.73 3.04 11.79
N VAL A 39 -4.79 3.36 12.54
CA VAL A 39 -5.15 4.75 12.84
C VAL A 39 -4.14 5.39 13.79
N TYR A 40 -3.66 4.64 14.78
CA TYR A 40 -2.63 5.12 15.70
C TYR A 40 -1.33 5.50 14.96
N GLN A 41 -0.82 4.60 14.10
CA GLN A 41 0.36 4.87 13.28
C GLN A 41 0.16 6.04 12.31
N PHE A 42 -1.03 6.19 11.71
CA PHE A 42 -1.31 7.30 10.80
C PHE A 42 -1.08 8.66 11.47
N TYR A 43 -1.61 8.85 12.68
CA TYR A 43 -1.43 10.11 13.42
C TYR A 43 -0.01 10.25 13.98
N GLN A 44 0.62 9.16 14.42
CA GLN A 44 2.01 9.19 14.87
C GLN A 44 2.96 9.63 13.75
N SER A 45 2.77 9.10 12.54
CA SER A 45 3.52 9.52 11.36
C SER A 45 3.31 11.00 11.01
N SER A 46 2.15 11.57 11.32
CA SER A 46 1.89 12.99 11.09
C SER A 46 2.68 13.89 12.05
N GLU A 47 2.88 13.46 13.31
CA GLU A 47 3.73 14.19 14.27
C GLU A 47 5.23 14.03 13.93
N ASP A 48 5.67 12.87 13.44
CA ASP A 48 7.03 12.67 12.95
C ASP A 48 7.36 13.61 11.78
N ASP A 49 6.40 13.79 10.85
CA ASP A 49 6.51 14.74 9.74
C ASP A 49 6.63 16.20 10.25
N LEU A 50 5.91 16.56 11.31
CA LEU A 50 6.03 17.87 11.96
C LEU A 50 7.41 18.05 12.61
N GLN A 51 7.94 17.02 13.28
CA GLN A 51 9.26 17.05 13.91
C GLN A 51 10.38 17.30 12.88
N LEU A 52 10.30 16.62 11.73
CA LEU A 52 11.24 16.80 10.61
C LEU A 52 11.17 18.23 10.05
N ASN A 53 9.97 18.77 9.89
CA ASN A 53 9.76 20.14 9.41
C ASN A 53 10.39 21.18 10.34
N VAL A 54 10.19 21.05 11.66
CA VAL A 54 10.77 21.96 12.66
C VAL A 54 12.31 21.97 12.61
N LYS A 55 12.92 20.78 12.49
CA LYS A 55 14.39 20.66 12.37
C LYS A 55 14.90 21.39 11.12
N ALA A 56 14.25 21.17 9.99
CA ALA A 56 14.65 21.76 8.72
C ALA A 56 14.47 23.29 8.69
N GLN A 57 13.35 23.81 9.22
CA GLN A 57 13.12 25.24 9.37
C GLN A 57 14.16 25.90 10.29
N LEU A 58 14.49 25.27 11.43
CA LEU A 58 15.52 25.78 12.34
C LEU A 58 16.90 25.83 11.66
N GLN A 59 17.25 24.83 10.86
CA GLN A 59 18.53 24.82 10.17
C GLN A 59 18.61 25.88 9.05
N ARG A 60 17.48 26.15 8.38
CA ARG A 60 17.36 27.28 7.44
C ARG A 60 17.57 28.61 8.17
N ALA A 61 16.89 28.82 9.29
CA ALA A 61 17.05 30.01 10.13
C ALA A 61 18.51 30.20 10.59
N ALA A 62 19.17 29.11 11.01
CA ALA A 62 20.58 29.16 11.40
C ALA A 62 21.49 29.52 10.22
N SER A 63 21.22 29.03 9.01
CA SER A 63 22.03 29.32 7.82
C SER A 63 21.93 30.78 7.40
N GLU A 64 20.73 31.36 7.46
CA GLU A 64 20.51 32.79 7.21
C GLU A 64 21.16 33.65 8.29
N ALA A 65 21.03 33.24 9.56
CA ALA A 65 21.68 33.89 10.68
C ALA A 65 23.21 33.91 10.59
N VAL A 66 23.84 32.84 10.07
CA VAL A 66 25.29 32.81 9.84
C VAL A 66 25.73 33.93 8.90
N ALA A 67 24.97 34.20 7.84
CA ALA A 67 25.29 35.29 6.91
C ALA A 67 25.17 36.69 7.53
N ALA A 68 24.40 36.82 8.61
CA ALA A 68 24.23 38.05 9.37
C ALA A 68 25.14 38.15 10.62
N LEU A 69 26.07 37.20 10.81
CA LEU A 69 27.08 37.28 11.89
C LEU A 69 28.05 38.43 11.67
N ASP A 70 28.50 38.62 10.43
CA ASP A 70 29.32 39.75 10.01
C ASP A 70 28.42 40.94 9.64
N GLN A 71 28.49 42.00 10.46
CA GLN A 71 27.64 43.17 10.28
C GLN A 71 28.04 44.05 9.10
N GLU A 72 29.33 44.06 8.72
CA GLU A 72 29.79 44.82 7.54
C GLU A 72 29.17 44.20 6.28
N VAL A 73 29.23 42.87 6.20
CA VAL A 73 28.62 42.09 5.11
C VAL A 73 27.10 42.23 5.13
N PHE A 74 26.47 42.15 6.31
CA PHE A 74 25.02 42.34 6.44
C PHE A 74 24.56 43.69 5.89
N TRP A 75 25.17 44.79 6.33
CA TRP A 75 24.78 46.13 5.92
C TRP A 75 25.08 46.41 4.45
N SER A 76 26.27 46.02 3.98
CA SER A 76 26.64 46.15 2.58
C SER A 76 25.67 45.40 1.68
N ARG A 77 25.29 44.16 2.05
CA ARG A 77 24.33 43.35 1.31
C ARG A 77 22.91 43.91 1.35
N LEU A 78 22.38 44.25 2.53
CA LEU A 78 21.03 44.77 2.70
C LEU A 78 20.82 46.05 1.88
N CYS A 79 21.74 47.00 1.98
CA CYS A 79 21.68 48.23 1.21
C CYS A 79 21.83 47.96 -0.28
N PHE A 80 22.79 47.13 -0.70
CA PHE A 80 22.99 46.84 -2.12
C PHE A 80 21.75 46.21 -2.78
N GLU A 81 21.14 45.20 -2.14
CA GLU A 81 19.92 44.53 -2.65
C GLU A 81 18.74 45.53 -2.76
N GLN A 82 18.53 46.37 -1.75
CA GLN A 82 17.43 47.33 -1.77
C GLN A 82 17.64 48.46 -2.78
N PHE A 83 18.82 49.08 -2.83
CA PHE A 83 19.12 50.17 -3.77
C PHE A 83 19.15 49.68 -5.23
N SER A 84 19.50 48.41 -5.46
CA SER A 84 19.33 47.79 -6.78
C SER A 84 17.86 47.68 -7.18
N THR A 85 16.99 47.34 -6.23
CA THR A 85 15.54 47.27 -6.46
C THR A 85 14.97 48.65 -6.78
N PHE A 86 15.36 49.68 -6.02
CA PHE A 86 14.89 51.05 -6.26
C PHE A 86 15.23 51.59 -7.64
N GLU A 87 16.38 51.24 -8.20
CA GLU A 87 16.73 51.64 -9.57
C GLU A 87 15.96 50.86 -10.63
N LEU A 88 15.83 49.54 -10.45
CA LEU A 88 15.04 48.72 -11.37
C LEU A 88 13.59 49.21 -11.44
N GLU A 89 13.04 49.67 -10.32
CA GLU A 89 11.69 50.22 -10.20
C GLU A 89 11.60 51.72 -10.49
N LYS A 90 12.73 52.41 -10.68
CA LYS A 90 12.82 53.87 -10.86
C LYS A 90 12.12 54.68 -9.75
N SER A 91 12.27 54.21 -8.51
CA SER A 91 11.62 54.76 -7.31
C SER A 91 11.88 56.26 -7.13
N GLU A 92 10.90 56.98 -6.59
CA GLU A 92 11.00 58.41 -6.29
C GLU A 92 11.88 58.66 -5.05
N SER A 93 12.49 59.85 -4.96
CA SER A 93 13.37 60.22 -3.83
C SER A 93 12.68 60.09 -2.46
N GLU A 94 11.38 60.34 -2.39
CA GLU A 94 10.58 60.19 -1.16
C GLU A 94 10.48 58.73 -0.68
N GLN A 95 10.37 57.76 -1.61
CA GLN A 95 10.28 56.33 -1.27
C GLN A 95 11.59 55.81 -0.67
N VAL A 96 12.72 56.25 -1.24
CA VAL A 96 14.06 55.89 -0.73
C VAL A 96 14.28 56.47 0.68
N LEU A 97 13.91 57.73 0.90
CA LEU A 97 14.01 58.38 2.20
C LEU A 97 13.09 57.73 3.24
N ALA A 98 11.88 57.32 2.85
CA ALA A 98 10.96 56.60 3.74
C ALA A 98 11.56 55.27 4.21
N TRP A 99 12.14 54.48 3.30
CA TRP A 99 12.81 53.22 3.66
C TRP A 99 14.00 53.44 4.59
N LEU A 100 14.85 54.44 4.32
CA LEU A 100 15.98 54.78 5.21
C LEU A 100 15.49 55.19 6.61
N GLY A 101 14.38 55.93 6.68
CA GLY A 101 13.74 56.31 7.95
C GLY A 101 13.19 55.11 8.72
N GLU A 102 12.60 54.12 8.05
CA GLU A 102 12.18 52.87 8.67
C GLU A 102 13.37 52.04 9.17
N MET A 103 14.44 51.95 8.38
CA MET A 103 15.67 51.27 8.81
C MET A 103 16.31 51.95 10.02
N GLN A 104 16.28 53.29 10.13
CA GLN A 104 16.76 53.98 11.33
C GLN A 104 15.93 53.69 12.58
N LYS A 105 14.62 53.41 12.45
CA LYS A 105 13.78 52.98 13.57
C LYS A 105 14.12 51.57 14.03
N LEU A 106 14.43 50.67 13.08
CA LEU A 106 14.78 49.28 13.36
C LEU A 106 16.22 49.15 13.92
N PHE A 107 17.14 50.02 13.49
CA PHE A 107 18.55 50.01 13.88
C PHE A 107 18.98 51.35 14.49
N PRO A 108 18.51 51.68 15.71
CA PRO A 108 18.65 53.02 16.28
C PRO A 108 20.13 53.45 16.48
N GLY A 109 20.54 54.39 15.64
CA GLY A 109 21.85 55.01 15.65
C GLY A 109 23.00 54.08 15.23
N GLU A 110 22.72 52.97 14.54
CA GLU A 110 23.77 52.15 13.88
C GLU A 110 24.31 52.82 12.62
N PHE A 111 23.49 53.64 11.96
CA PHE A 111 23.88 54.41 10.79
C PHE A 111 23.21 55.78 10.74
N ALA A 112 23.83 56.70 10.01
CA ALA A 112 23.29 58.00 9.66
C ALA A 112 23.48 58.24 8.15
N PHE A 113 22.78 59.18 7.54
CA PHE A 113 22.94 59.42 6.11
C PHE A 113 22.76 60.89 5.73
N ILE A 114 23.23 61.22 4.54
CA ILE A 114 23.02 62.47 3.83
C ILE A 114 22.58 62.14 2.40
N ALA A 115 21.60 62.88 1.87
CA ALA A 115 21.01 62.63 0.58
C ALA A 115 20.83 63.91 -0.23
N TRP A 116 21.01 63.81 -1.54
CA TRP A 116 20.92 64.91 -2.50
C TRP A 116 20.02 64.56 -3.70
N SER A 117 19.41 65.57 -4.30
CA SER A 117 18.79 65.45 -5.62
C SER A 117 19.87 65.34 -6.70
N ARG A 118 19.46 65.03 -7.92
CA ARG A 118 20.35 64.99 -9.10
C ARG A 118 21.15 66.28 -9.31
N ASP A 119 20.57 67.42 -8.95
CA ASP A 119 21.17 68.75 -9.12
C ASP A 119 22.03 69.18 -7.92
N GLY A 120 22.27 68.30 -6.95
CA GLY A 120 23.08 68.60 -5.76
C GLY A 120 22.33 69.31 -4.63
N ARG A 121 21.00 69.49 -4.72
CA ARG A 121 20.21 70.05 -3.61
C ARG A 121 20.11 69.02 -2.47
N GLN A 122 20.51 69.39 -1.26
CA GLN A 122 20.35 68.53 -0.09
C GLN A 122 18.86 68.26 0.19
N LEU A 123 18.50 66.97 0.26
CA LEU A 123 17.16 66.49 0.57
C LEU A 123 17.03 66.11 2.04
N ALA A 124 18.05 65.47 2.62
CA ALA A 124 18.06 65.05 4.02
C ALA A 124 19.51 64.92 4.55
N LYS A 125 19.71 65.20 5.85
CA LYS A 125 20.95 64.93 6.60
C LYS A 125 20.57 64.56 8.03
N THR A 126 20.96 63.38 8.51
CA THR A 126 20.50 62.84 9.81
C THR A 126 21.57 62.85 10.91
N PHE A 127 22.70 63.50 10.69
CA PHE A 127 23.78 63.63 11.67
C PHE A 127 24.28 65.07 11.76
N ASN A 128 24.79 65.44 12.93
CA ASN A 128 25.39 66.74 13.18
C ASN A 128 26.92 66.61 13.14
N ASP A 129 27.56 67.52 12.43
CA ASP A 129 29.02 67.68 12.34
C ASP A 129 29.38 69.16 12.19
N GLU A 130 30.67 69.47 12.16
CA GLU A 130 31.21 70.84 12.07
C GLU A 130 31.17 71.44 10.66
N TYR A 131 30.76 70.66 9.66
CA TYR A 131 30.82 71.02 8.24
C TYR A 131 29.49 71.56 7.71
N SER A 132 29.54 72.63 6.92
CA SER A 132 28.37 73.27 6.32
C SER A 132 27.76 72.43 5.17
N ASN A 133 26.58 72.83 4.70
CA ASN A 133 25.97 72.20 3.52
C ASN A 133 26.82 72.43 2.24
N GLU A 134 27.51 73.57 2.13
CA GLU A 134 28.41 73.85 0.99
C GLU A 134 29.65 72.97 1.02
N ASP A 135 30.18 72.66 2.22
CA ASP A 135 31.31 71.75 2.39
C ASP A 135 30.96 70.32 1.97
N TRP A 136 29.78 69.83 2.37
CA TRP A 136 29.26 68.52 1.95
C TRP A 136 28.87 68.47 0.47
N LEU A 137 28.58 69.61 -0.15
CA LEU A 137 28.37 69.69 -1.60
C LEU A 137 29.66 69.41 -2.38
N GLN A 138 30.83 69.81 -1.86
CA GLN A 138 32.13 69.44 -2.45
C GLN A 138 32.34 67.92 -2.44
N VAL A 139 31.93 67.26 -1.35
CA VAL A 139 31.94 65.79 -1.24
C VAL A 139 30.97 65.15 -2.23
N PHE A 140 29.77 65.69 -2.39
CA PHE A 140 28.82 65.23 -3.40
C PHE A 140 29.43 65.30 -4.81
N TYR A 141 30.05 66.42 -5.19
CA TYR A 141 30.68 66.55 -6.50
C TYR A 141 31.82 65.55 -6.72
N TYR A 142 32.71 65.38 -5.73
CA TYR A 142 33.77 64.37 -5.79
C TYR A 142 33.22 62.94 -5.96
N LEU A 143 32.20 62.57 -5.17
CA LEU A 143 31.59 61.25 -5.24
C LEU A 143 30.76 61.09 -6.52
N SER A 144 30.19 62.16 -7.09
CA SER A 144 29.45 62.13 -8.35
C SER A 144 30.34 61.87 -9.57
N GLU A 145 31.64 62.20 -9.48
CA GLU A 145 32.65 61.80 -10.46
C GLU A 145 33.02 60.32 -10.35
N ASN A 146 32.77 59.71 -9.18
CA ASN A 146 33.07 58.32 -8.85
C ASN A 146 31.84 57.62 -8.21
N PRO A 147 30.67 57.64 -8.87
CA PRO A 147 29.36 57.39 -8.23
C PRO A 147 29.20 55.96 -7.70
N GLY A 148 30.04 55.03 -8.13
CA GLY A 148 29.89 53.61 -7.81
C GLY A 148 28.79 52.99 -8.66
N PHE A 149 27.78 52.37 -8.03
CA PHE A 149 26.64 51.76 -8.71
C PHE A 149 25.56 52.81 -9.01
N GLN A 150 25.31 52.96 -10.32
CA GLN A 150 24.28 53.73 -11.03
C GLN A 150 24.59 55.17 -11.48
N VAL A 151 23.86 55.53 -12.55
CA VAL A 151 23.80 56.73 -13.42
C VAL A 151 24.97 57.72 -13.37
N HIS A 152 25.49 58.12 -14.54
CA HIS A 152 26.50 59.19 -14.60
C HIS A 152 25.87 60.55 -14.25
N TYR A 153 26.33 61.13 -13.15
CA TYR A 153 26.02 62.51 -12.77
C TYR A 153 26.90 63.47 -13.57
N ALA A 154 26.45 64.72 -13.73
CA ALA A 154 27.22 65.73 -14.45
C ALA A 154 28.48 66.09 -13.64
N LYS A 155 29.65 66.04 -14.28
CA LYS A 155 30.92 66.41 -13.64
C LYS A 155 30.94 67.90 -13.32
N GLN A 156 31.30 68.24 -12.08
CA GLN A 156 31.45 69.62 -11.61
C GLN A 156 32.75 69.75 -10.81
N ALA A 157 33.38 70.92 -10.89
CA ALA A 157 34.63 71.18 -10.17
C ALA A 157 34.41 71.12 -8.64
N HIS A 158 35.37 70.56 -7.92
CA HIS A 158 35.32 70.38 -6.48
C HIS A 158 36.68 70.63 -5.82
N ASP A 159 36.68 71.03 -4.55
CA ASP A 159 37.88 71.25 -3.74
C ASP A 159 38.32 69.96 -3.03
N MET A 160 39.43 69.38 -3.51
CA MET A 160 39.99 68.14 -2.95
C MET A 160 40.52 68.27 -1.52
N ASP A 161 40.96 69.46 -1.09
CA ASP A 161 41.46 69.66 0.27
C ASP A 161 40.28 69.60 1.26
N LYS A 162 39.15 70.20 0.90
CA LYS A 162 37.91 70.12 1.69
C LYS A 162 37.32 68.71 1.72
N VAL A 163 37.37 68.00 0.60
CA VAL A 163 36.94 66.59 0.53
C VAL A 163 37.79 65.70 1.46
N ARG A 164 39.11 65.90 1.48
CA ARG A 164 40.03 65.14 2.36
C ARG A 164 39.89 65.49 3.84
N GLU A 165 39.54 66.74 4.17
CA GLU A 165 39.25 67.13 5.54
C GLU A 165 38.06 66.33 6.12
N ILE A 166 37.00 66.17 5.31
CA ILE A 166 35.75 65.51 5.71
C ILE A 166 35.87 63.98 5.67
N LEU A 167 36.37 63.43 4.55
CA LEU A 167 36.38 61.98 4.30
C LEU A 167 37.64 61.28 4.83
N GLY A 168 38.76 62.00 4.94
CA GLY A 168 40.03 61.46 5.41
C GLY A 168 41.23 61.94 4.59
N PRO A 169 42.40 62.19 5.23
CA PRO A 169 43.58 62.75 4.57
C PRO A 169 44.22 61.79 3.55
N GLN A 170 43.96 60.48 3.68
CA GLN A 170 44.47 59.43 2.81
C GLN A 170 43.45 58.96 1.77
N LEU A 171 42.46 59.79 1.45
CA LEU A 171 41.42 59.45 0.50
C LEU A 171 42.01 59.13 -0.89
N LEU A 172 41.85 57.89 -1.32
CA LEU A 172 42.24 57.39 -2.65
C LEU A 172 41.01 56.89 -3.41
N PRO A 173 40.85 57.21 -4.71
CA PRO A 173 39.76 56.68 -5.53
C PRO A 173 39.65 55.15 -5.55
N ALA A 174 40.78 54.44 -5.42
CA ALA A 174 40.82 52.97 -5.35
C ALA A 174 40.05 52.41 -4.14
N MET A 175 40.05 53.09 -2.99
CA MET A 175 39.33 52.66 -1.78
C MET A 175 37.81 52.59 -2.00
N MET A 176 37.32 53.33 -2.99
CA MET A 176 35.92 53.44 -3.32
C MET A 176 35.44 52.40 -4.35
N THR A 177 36.35 51.61 -4.93
CA THR A 177 36.07 50.69 -6.06
C THR A 177 35.43 49.37 -5.65
N GLY A 178 35.67 48.88 -4.43
CA GLY A 178 35.06 47.65 -3.90
C GLY A 178 33.62 47.83 -3.41
N GLN A 179 33.15 49.07 -3.35
CA GLN A 179 31.80 49.35 -2.94
C GLN A 179 30.81 49.07 -4.06
N ASN A 180 29.78 48.28 -3.75
CA ASN A 180 28.82 47.79 -4.72
C ASN A 180 29.42 46.74 -5.66
N ASP A 181 30.56 46.15 -5.27
CA ASP A 181 30.97 44.88 -5.83
C ASP A 181 30.10 43.78 -5.20
N PRO A 182 29.18 43.17 -5.97
CA PRO A 182 28.36 42.06 -5.50
C PRO A 182 29.20 40.86 -5.02
N GLU A 183 30.50 40.84 -5.32
CA GLU A 183 31.45 39.80 -4.94
C GLU A 183 32.07 40.03 -3.55
N ARG A 184 32.00 41.24 -2.98
CA ARG A 184 32.82 41.62 -1.81
C ARG A 184 32.05 42.09 -0.59
N HIS A 185 30.83 42.60 -0.75
CA HIS A 185 29.97 43.12 0.32
C HIS A 185 30.74 43.82 1.45
N SER A 186 31.57 44.80 1.10
CA SER A 186 32.30 45.60 2.08
C SER A 186 31.73 47.01 2.15
N LEU A 187 31.90 47.67 3.30
CA LEU A 187 31.72 49.10 3.39
C LEU A 187 32.99 49.81 2.87
N VAL A 188 32.88 51.10 2.56
CA VAL A 188 34.04 51.89 2.13
C VAL A 188 34.73 52.49 3.33
N TRP A 189 36.01 52.15 3.43
CA TRP A 189 36.91 52.70 4.40
C TRP A 189 37.73 53.79 3.71
N LEU A 190 37.41 55.04 4.02
CA LEU A 190 38.00 56.23 3.38
C LEU A 190 39.31 56.67 4.07
N ASP A 191 39.73 55.94 5.09
CA ASP A 191 40.90 56.22 5.92
C ASP A 191 41.50 54.90 6.44
N SER A 192 42.81 54.73 6.27
CA SER A 192 43.55 53.55 6.77
C SER A 192 43.72 53.54 8.29
N SER A 193 43.53 54.69 8.95
CA SER A 193 43.68 54.79 10.41
C SER A 193 42.54 54.12 11.19
N LEU A 194 41.48 53.67 10.50
CA LEU A 194 40.24 53.09 11.05
C LEU A 194 39.52 53.99 12.07
N LYS A 195 39.87 55.29 12.15
CA LYS A 195 39.25 56.27 13.04
C LYS A 195 38.01 56.92 12.44
N ARG A 196 37.94 57.01 11.11
CA ARG A 196 36.75 57.53 10.41
C ARG A 196 35.74 56.40 10.19
N PRO A 197 34.44 56.69 10.34
CA PRO A 197 33.39 55.69 10.16
C PRO A 197 33.34 55.20 8.71
N PRO A 198 33.12 53.90 8.48
CA PRO A 198 32.95 53.39 7.13
C PRO A 198 31.64 53.90 6.53
N VAL A 199 31.63 54.09 5.21
CA VAL A 199 30.47 54.63 4.49
C VAL A 199 29.94 53.68 3.42
N ALA A 200 28.68 53.86 3.08
CA ALA A 200 28.10 53.42 1.83
C ALA A 200 27.56 54.62 1.01
N ARG A 201 27.34 54.46 -0.29
CA ARG A 201 27.12 55.50 -1.28
C ARG A 201 26.37 54.86 -2.45
N TYR A 202 25.22 55.41 -2.79
CA TYR A 202 24.32 54.90 -3.81
C TYR A 202 23.79 56.07 -4.63
N PHE A 203 24.00 56.03 -5.94
CA PHE A 203 23.73 57.14 -6.87
C PHE A 203 22.74 56.66 -7.93
N ILE A 204 21.44 56.73 -7.63
CA ILE A 204 20.37 56.19 -8.47
C ILE A 204 19.74 57.32 -9.31
N GLU A 205 18.89 57.04 -10.32
CA GLU A 205 18.43 58.04 -11.31
C GLU A 205 17.92 59.39 -10.71
N LYS A 206 17.32 59.37 -9.51
CA LYS A 206 16.66 60.53 -8.87
C LYS A 206 17.27 61.00 -7.54
N ILE A 207 18.13 60.22 -6.91
CA ILE A 207 18.67 60.52 -5.56
C ILE A 207 20.07 59.95 -5.39
N ALA A 208 20.96 60.76 -4.81
CA ALA A 208 22.26 60.32 -4.34
C ALA A 208 22.24 60.24 -2.82
N VAL A 209 22.70 59.13 -2.24
CA VAL A 209 22.71 58.91 -0.80
C VAL A 209 24.10 58.47 -0.36
N VAL A 210 24.62 59.07 0.71
CA VAL A 210 25.79 58.58 1.45
C VAL A 210 25.35 58.19 2.85
N ILE A 211 25.58 56.93 3.21
CA ILE A 211 25.27 56.32 4.49
C ILE A 211 26.58 56.18 5.26
N ARG A 212 26.60 56.52 6.54
CA ARG A 212 27.74 56.43 7.45
C ARG A 212 27.39 55.50 8.59
N PHE A 213 28.23 54.49 8.85
CA PHE A 213 27.99 53.50 9.89
C PHE A 213 28.80 53.79 11.15
N ASP A 214 28.21 53.58 12.32
CA ASP A 214 28.88 53.74 13.60
C ASP A 214 29.79 52.55 13.90
N LEU A 215 31.07 52.80 14.21
CA LEU A 215 32.09 51.75 14.32
C LEU A 215 31.88 50.82 15.53
N GLU A 216 31.39 51.34 16.65
CA GLU A 216 31.17 50.55 17.86
C GLU A 216 29.91 49.68 17.73
N LYS A 217 28.85 50.25 17.13
CA LYS A 217 27.60 49.53 16.91
C LYS A 217 27.65 48.53 15.77
N LEU A 218 28.48 48.76 14.74
CA LEU A 218 28.74 47.77 13.70
C LEU A 218 29.34 46.46 14.27
N ARG A 219 29.81 46.43 15.52
CA ARG A 219 30.29 45.20 16.18
C ARG A 219 29.20 44.43 16.93
N GLN A 220 28.01 45.01 17.08
CA GLN A 220 26.87 44.42 17.78
C GLN A 220 26.03 43.53 16.85
N PRO A 221 25.31 42.51 17.34
CA PRO A 221 24.57 41.56 16.49
C PRO A 221 23.22 42.11 16.01
N GLY A 222 23.17 43.35 15.52
CA GLY A 222 21.95 44.01 15.04
C GLY A 222 21.31 43.25 13.88
N GLY A 223 22.09 42.98 12.82
CA GLY A 223 21.63 42.25 11.63
C GLY A 223 21.19 40.81 11.92
N LEU A 224 21.79 40.16 12.92
CA LEU A 224 21.40 38.82 13.36
C LEU A 224 19.98 38.79 13.94
N ARG A 225 19.65 39.76 14.80
CA ARG A 225 18.29 39.90 15.38
C ARG A 225 17.25 40.16 14.30
N TYR A 226 17.55 41.07 13.38
CA TYR A 226 16.66 41.41 12.26
C TYR A 226 16.37 40.19 11.36
N THR A 227 17.41 39.43 11.01
CA THR A 227 17.28 38.25 10.15
C THR A 227 16.40 37.19 10.81
N LEU A 228 16.60 36.93 12.10
CA LEU A 228 15.79 35.97 12.84
C LEU A 228 14.34 36.42 13.05
N GLN A 229 14.10 37.71 13.25
CA GLN A 229 12.75 38.28 13.36
C GLN A 229 11.97 38.08 12.05
N LYS A 230 12.57 38.43 10.90
CA LYS A 230 11.93 38.22 9.59
C LYS A 230 11.64 36.75 9.32
N PHE A 231 12.56 35.86 9.68
CA PHE A 231 12.32 34.42 9.54
C PHE A 231 11.17 33.97 10.43
N ALA A 232 11.13 34.41 11.70
CA ALA A 232 10.06 34.09 12.62
C ALA A 232 8.68 34.58 12.12
N GLU A 233 8.59 35.77 11.51
CA GLU A 233 7.35 36.28 10.91
C GLU A 233 6.87 35.45 9.71
N SER A 234 7.81 34.90 8.95
CA SER A 234 7.51 34.04 7.79
C SER A 234 7.28 32.56 8.14
N SER A 235 7.58 32.15 9.37
CA SER A 235 7.46 30.78 9.84
C SER A 235 6.43 30.65 10.97
N ARG A 236 6.05 29.43 11.34
CA ARG A 236 5.22 29.19 12.54
C ARG A 236 6.08 28.94 13.79
N LEU A 237 7.36 29.31 13.74
CA LEU A 237 8.32 29.06 14.81
C LEU A 237 8.54 30.29 15.66
N VAL A 238 8.73 30.06 16.96
CA VAL A 238 9.31 31.06 17.85
C VAL A 238 10.82 30.84 17.86
N LEU A 239 11.58 31.86 17.44
CA LEU A 239 13.04 31.82 17.41
C LEU A 239 13.62 32.68 18.53
N GLY A 240 14.81 32.33 19.00
CA GLY A 240 15.54 33.19 19.93
C GLY A 240 17.03 32.93 19.96
N LEU A 241 17.77 33.91 20.49
CA LEU A 241 19.23 33.92 20.59
C LEU A 241 19.65 33.60 22.02
N VAL A 242 20.50 32.59 22.19
CA VAL A 242 21.10 32.24 23.48
C VAL A 242 22.58 32.60 23.47
N SER A 243 23.00 33.31 24.50
CA SER A 243 24.40 33.59 24.77
C SER A 243 24.92 32.64 25.84
N ASN A 244 26.14 32.14 25.65
CA ASN A 244 26.85 31.34 26.64
C ASN A 244 28.01 32.11 27.29
N ALA A 245 27.91 33.44 27.34
CA ALA A 245 28.92 34.29 27.97
C ALA A 245 28.86 34.26 29.52
N ALA A 246 27.75 33.79 30.10
CA ALA A 246 27.55 33.63 31.53
C ALA A 246 27.70 32.16 31.97
N ALA A 247 27.72 31.89 33.28
CA ALA A 247 27.85 30.53 33.83
C ALA A 247 26.70 29.57 33.45
N LEU A 248 25.55 30.10 33.05
CA LEU A 248 24.41 29.36 32.50
C LEU A 248 23.92 30.06 31.21
N PRO A 249 23.41 29.31 30.21
CA PRO A 249 22.94 29.88 28.96
C PRO A 249 21.73 30.80 29.19
N GLU A 250 21.77 31.99 28.59
CA GLU A 250 20.73 33.01 28.75
C GLU A 250 20.14 33.46 27.42
N ILE A 251 18.81 33.55 27.37
CA ILE A 251 18.09 34.08 26.21
C ILE A 251 18.31 35.59 26.15
N THR A 252 19.03 36.04 25.13
CA THR A 252 19.33 37.46 24.89
C THR A 252 18.29 38.16 24.01
N TRP A 253 17.50 37.38 23.27
CA TRP A 253 16.45 37.87 22.39
C TRP A 253 15.51 36.73 21.97
N GLN A 254 14.22 37.01 21.74
CA GLN A 254 13.25 36.05 21.19
C GLN A 254 12.16 36.78 20.38
N SER A 255 11.60 36.11 19.37
CA SER A 255 10.59 36.67 18.46
C SER A 255 9.16 36.60 18.98
N GLY A 256 8.87 35.69 19.92
CA GLY A 256 7.52 35.40 20.40
C GLY A 256 7.52 34.84 21.82
N ASP A 257 6.39 34.25 22.23
CA ASP A 257 6.27 33.66 23.55
C ASP A 257 7.09 32.36 23.66
N SER A 258 7.94 32.29 24.67
CA SER A 258 8.83 31.16 24.95
C SER A 258 8.35 30.35 26.16
N THR A 259 7.03 30.36 26.43
CA THR A 259 6.42 29.65 27.56
C THR A 259 6.80 28.17 27.56
N GLY A 260 7.34 27.70 28.70
CA GLY A 260 7.86 26.34 28.86
C GLY A 260 9.37 26.20 28.61
N LEU A 261 10.07 27.26 28.19
CA LEU A 261 11.53 27.24 28.05
C LEU A 261 12.26 27.71 29.33
N ASN A 262 12.94 26.72 29.89
CA ASN A 262 13.89 26.69 30.97
C ASN A 262 15.35 27.16 30.80
N ARG A 263 15.97 27.92 31.73
CA ARG A 263 17.45 28.02 31.74
C ARG A 263 18.13 26.66 31.93
N GLU A 264 17.52 25.74 32.67
CA GLU A 264 18.05 24.38 32.89
C GLU A 264 17.91 23.50 31.64
N ILE A 265 16.81 23.62 30.90
CA ILE A 265 16.60 22.94 29.60
C ILE A 265 17.68 23.37 28.59
N LEU A 266 17.99 24.67 28.51
CA LEU A 266 19.06 25.17 27.66
C LEU A 266 20.44 24.68 28.12
N ALA A 267 20.71 24.68 29.42
CA ALA A 267 21.95 24.13 29.99
C ALA A 267 22.08 22.61 29.76
N LYS A 268 20.97 21.86 29.68
CA LYS A 268 20.96 20.46 29.28
C LYS A 268 21.36 20.30 27.81
N CYS A 269 20.81 21.13 26.92
CA CYS A 269 21.16 21.11 25.49
C CYS A 269 22.65 21.39 25.26
N GLU A 270 23.24 22.32 26.01
CA GLU A 270 24.69 22.61 25.96
C GLU A 270 25.55 21.45 26.51
N ARG A 271 25.21 20.89 27.68
CA ARG A 271 25.99 19.79 28.28
C ARG A 271 25.98 18.52 27.45
N GLU A 272 24.83 18.18 26.87
CA GLU A 272 24.64 16.94 26.10
C GLU A 272 24.81 17.15 24.58
N SER A 273 25.11 18.38 24.13
CA SER A 273 25.20 18.75 22.71
C SER A 273 23.97 18.35 21.90
N LEU A 274 22.78 18.46 22.51
CA LEU A 274 21.51 18.10 21.86
C LEU A 274 21.10 19.19 20.88
N SER A 275 20.87 18.81 19.62
CA SER A 275 20.34 19.70 18.59
C SER A 275 18.80 19.77 18.59
N PHE A 276 18.15 18.83 19.28
CA PHE A 276 16.70 18.73 19.34
C PHE A 276 16.25 18.06 20.64
N LEU A 277 15.15 18.56 21.21
CA LEU A 277 14.53 18.05 22.42
C LEU A 277 13.01 18.13 22.31
N GLU A 278 12.32 17.07 22.73
CA GLU A 278 10.87 17.05 22.80
C GLU A 278 10.40 17.49 24.20
N LEU A 279 9.59 18.54 24.24
CA LEU A 279 8.92 19.02 25.45
C LEU A 279 7.44 18.60 25.43
N PRO A 280 6.70 18.67 26.56
CA PRO A 280 5.31 18.22 26.61
C PRO A 280 4.38 18.89 25.60
N GLN A 281 4.51 20.21 25.40
CA GLN A 281 3.66 20.98 24.48
C GLN A 281 4.40 21.55 23.26
N HIS A 282 5.73 21.40 23.23
CA HIS A 282 6.56 22.03 22.20
C HIS A 282 7.68 21.09 21.72
N TYR A 283 8.12 21.29 20.50
CA TYR A 283 9.40 20.80 19.98
C TYR A 283 10.43 21.92 20.10
N LEU A 284 11.56 21.63 20.77
CA LEU A 284 12.69 22.54 20.91
C LEU A 284 13.82 22.07 19.99
N GLY A 285 14.23 22.92 19.05
CA GLY A 285 15.50 22.74 18.36
C GLY A 285 16.54 23.75 18.86
N TYR A 286 17.81 23.37 18.86
CA TYR A 286 18.92 24.14 19.41
C TYR A 286 20.17 24.03 18.52
N ILE A 287 20.71 25.15 18.02
CA ILE A 287 21.85 25.16 17.08
C ILE A 287 23.00 26.03 17.56
N PHE A 288 24.21 25.52 17.33
CA PHE A 288 25.49 26.16 17.56
C PHE A 288 25.90 27.02 16.36
N LEU A 289 25.87 28.35 16.49
CA LEU A 289 26.22 29.27 15.40
C LEU A 289 27.72 29.60 15.37
N ALA A 290 28.23 30.17 16.46
CA ALA A 290 29.60 30.67 16.59
C ALA A 290 30.04 30.58 18.05
N SER A 291 31.29 30.93 18.37
CA SER A 291 31.75 30.94 19.76
C SER A 291 30.83 31.81 20.63
N GLY A 292 30.23 31.23 21.67
CA GLY A 292 29.33 31.91 22.60
C GLY A 292 27.93 32.28 22.09
N LYS A 293 27.57 32.02 20.83
CA LYS A 293 26.26 32.38 20.22
C LYS A 293 25.49 31.15 19.74
N ARG A 294 24.19 31.09 20.06
CA ARG A 294 23.28 29.96 19.76
C ARG A 294 21.92 30.48 19.32
N ILE A 295 21.17 29.65 18.58
CA ILE A 295 19.76 29.90 18.28
C ILE A 295 18.93 28.72 18.80
N PHE A 296 17.73 29.01 19.31
CA PHE A 296 16.69 28.01 19.50
C PHE A 296 15.48 28.26 18.61
N ALA A 297 14.74 27.20 18.30
CA ALA A 297 13.39 27.25 17.72
C ALA A 297 12.41 26.47 18.59
N LEU A 298 11.21 27.02 18.76
CA LEU A 298 10.08 26.38 19.43
C LEU A 298 8.91 26.25 18.44
N ALA A 299 8.37 25.03 18.35
CA ALA A 299 7.16 24.73 17.59
C ALA A 299 6.13 24.04 18.49
N ARG A 300 4.85 24.40 18.37
CA ARG A 300 3.78 23.79 19.17
C ARG A 300 3.32 22.49 18.54
N LYS A 301 3.07 21.45 19.35
CA LYS A 301 2.51 20.17 18.88
C LYS A 301 1.06 20.35 18.40
N GLU A 302 0.68 19.70 17.30
CA GLU A 302 -0.71 19.75 16.79
C GLU A 302 -1.62 18.75 17.51
N HIS A 303 -1.10 17.56 17.83
CA HIS A 303 -1.82 16.52 18.55
C HIS A 303 -1.06 16.08 19.79
N ASP A 304 -1.76 16.03 20.92
CA ASP A 304 -1.21 15.38 22.11
C ASP A 304 -1.33 13.85 21.99
N SER A 305 -0.44 13.12 22.65
CA SER A 305 -0.38 11.65 22.63
C SER A 305 -1.72 11.01 23.03
N TYR A 306 -2.45 11.64 23.95
CA TYR A 306 -3.78 11.21 24.37
C TYR A 306 -4.87 11.38 23.30
N ALA A 307 -4.77 12.41 22.46
CA ALA A 307 -5.73 12.65 21.38
C ALA A 307 -5.59 11.60 20.27
N ILE A 308 -4.34 11.22 19.96
CA ILE A 308 -4.02 10.14 19.01
C ILE A 308 -4.63 8.81 19.48
N LEU A 309 -4.41 8.47 20.75
CA LEU A 309 -4.98 7.27 21.37
C LEU A 309 -6.51 7.26 21.31
N GLY A 310 -7.16 8.38 21.64
CA GLY A 310 -8.62 8.50 21.63
C GLY A 310 -9.24 8.30 20.25
N ARG A 311 -8.63 8.85 19.18
CA ARG A 311 -9.10 8.67 17.80
C ARG A 311 -8.93 7.23 17.30
N ALA A 312 -7.80 6.60 17.62
CA ALA A 312 -7.58 5.19 17.30
C ALA A 312 -8.59 4.27 18.00
N LEU A 313 -8.89 4.55 19.27
CA LEU A 313 -9.86 3.79 20.05
C LEU A 313 -11.29 3.96 19.51
N LEU A 314 -11.68 5.16 19.11
CA LEU A 314 -12.96 5.44 18.45
C LEU A 314 -13.13 4.63 17.15
N ALA A 315 -12.09 4.55 16.32
CA ALA A 315 -12.12 3.77 15.08
C ALA A 315 -12.32 2.27 15.34
N ALA A 316 -11.65 1.72 16.35
CA ALA A 316 -11.84 0.32 16.76
C ALA A 316 -13.26 0.07 17.29
N VAL A 317 -13.83 0.99 18.07
CA VAL A 317 -15.21 0.90 18.58
C VAL A 317 -16.23 0.91 17.43
N LEU A 318 -16.05 1.79 16.43
CA LEU A 318 -16.92 1.83 15.25
C LEU A 318 -16.87 0.51 14.45
N TYR A 319 -15.70 -0.11 14.32
CA TYR A 319 -15.57 -1.42 13.67
C TYR A 319 -16.32 -2.52 14.45
N ILE A 320 -16.19 -2.54 15.78
CA ILE A 320 -16.93 -3.49 16.64
C ILE A 320 -18.44 -3.28 16.51
N ALA A 321 -18.89 -2.03 16.46
CA ALA A 321 -20.31 -1.70 16.27
C ALA A 321 -20.85 -2.21 14.91
N LEU A 322 -20.06 -2.12 13.85
CA LEU A 322 -20.41 -2.68 12.54
C LEU A 322 -20.58 -4.22 12.59
N MET A 323 -19.79 -4.91 13.42
CA MET A 323 -19.82 -6.37 13.56
C MET A 323 -20.84 -6.89 14.59
N LEU A 324 -21.56 -5.99 15.27
CA LEU A 324 -22.55 -6.34 16.29
C LEU A 324 -23.68 -7.27 15.80
N PRO A 325 -24.26 -7.11 14.59
CA PRO A 325 -25.26 -8.04 14.06
C PRO A 325 -24.73 -9.47 13.92
N PHE A 326 -23.45 -9.63 13.57
CA PHE A 326 -22.80 -10.93 13.44
C PHE A 326 -22.51 -11.57 14.81
N LEU A 327 -22.11 -10.77 15.82
CA LEU A 327 -22.00 -11.24 17.20
C LEU A 327 -23.33 -11.78 17.73
N ILE A 328 -24.43 -11.07 17.47
CA ILE A 328 -25.78 -11.49 17.89
C ILE A 328 -26.18 -12.80 17.18
N TYR A 329 -25.92 -12.91 15.88
CA TYR A 329 -26.22 -14.12 15.11
C TYR A 329 -25.40 -15.34 15.58
N SER A 330 -24.09 -15.17 15.75
CA SER A 330 -23.18 -16.24 16.21
C SER A 330 -23.46 -16.66 17.65
N TRP A 331 -23.85 -15.72 18.53
CA TRP A 331 -24.27 -16.02 19.89
C TRP A 331 -25.53 -16.89 19.93
N ASN A 332 -26.54 -16.50 19.16
CA ASN A 332 -27.82 -17.23 19.11
C ASN A 332 -27.65 -18.66 18.57
N THR A 333 -26.71 -18.87 17.66
CA THR A 333 -26.46 -20.18 17.05
C THR A 333 -25.53 -21.06 17.88
N ILE A 334 -24.37 -20.54 18.33
CA ILE A 334 -23.35 -21.32 19.04
C ILE A 334 -23.68 -21.48 20.52
N VAL A 335 -24.10 -20.41 21.19
CA VAL A 335 -24.29 -20.39 22.65
C VAL A 335 -25.73 -20.71 23.03
N ALA A 336 -26.71 -20.01 22.43
CA ALA A 336 -28.12 -20.21 22.72
C ALA A 336 -28.71 -21.48 22.07
N GLY A 337 -27.98 -22.12 21.15
CA GLY A 337 -28.37 -23.38 20.51
C GLY A 337 -29.60 -23.28 19.61
N LYS A 338 -29.98 -22.07 19.19
CA LYS A 338 -31.10 -21.88 18.27
C LYS A 338 -30.65 -22.31 16.86
N PRO A 339 -31.44 -23.12 16.14
CA PRO A 339 -31.07 -23.54 14.79
C PRO A 339 -30.93 -22.31 13.88
N GLY A 340 -29.74 -22.15 13.29
CA GLY A 340 -29.44 -21.01 12.43
C GLY A 340 -30.30 -21.04 11.16
N ARG A 341 -31.04 -19.96 10.91
CA ARG A 341 -31.89 -19.83 9.70
C ARG A 341 -31.12 -19.62 8.38
N ALA A 342 -29.79 -19.49 8.43
CA ALA A 342 -29.00 -19.26 7.22
C ALA A 342 -28.81 -20.58 6.45
N ASN A 343 -29.04 -20.54 5.14
CA ASN A 343 -28.81 -21.66 4.23
C ASN A 343 -27.31 -22.03 4.23
N ILE A 344 -26.99 -23.29 3.92
CA ILE A 344 -25.62 -23.81 3.79
C ILE A 344 -24.79 -22.93 2.85
N LYS A 345 -25.37 -22.49 1.72
CA LYS A 345 -24.73 -21.54 0.79
C LYS A 345 -24.29 -20.24 1.48
N THR A 346 -25.15 -19.66 2.31
CA THR A 346 -24.85 -18.40 3.01
C THR A 346 -23.76 -18.60 4.07
N ARG A 347 -23.78 -19.73 4.78
CA ARG A 347 -22.75 -20.08 5.78
C ARG A 347 -21.37 -20.28 5.14
N LEU A 348 -21.32 -20.98 4.00
CA LEU A 348 -20.10 -21.15 3.20
C LEU A 348 -19.59 -19.83 2.65
N ALA A 349 -20.48 -18.96 2.13
CA ALA A 349 -20.10 -17.63 1.67
C ALA A 349 -19.49 -16.76 2.78
N PHE A 350 -20.06 -16.81 3.99
CA PHE A 350 -19.47 -16.13 5.16
C PHE A 350 -18.10 -16.69 5.54
N LEU A 351 -17.97 -18.02 5.62
CA LEU A 351 -16.69 -18.67 5.89
C LEU A 351 -15.63 -18.22 4.87
N PHE A 352 -16.02 -18.15 3.60
CA PHE A 352 -15.15 -17.77 2.50
C PHE A 352 -14.76 -16.28 2.55
N PHE A 353 -15.71 -15.40 2.85
CA PHE A 353 -15.45 -13.97 3.06
C PHE A 353 -14.49 -13.73 4.22
N PHE A 354 -14.64 -14.44 5.33
CA PHE A 354 -13.72 -14.28 6.46
C PHE A 354 -12.34 -14.91 6.19
N ALA A 355 -12.29 -16.07 5.55
CA ALA A 355 -11.04 -16.76 5.24
C ALA A 355 -10.20 -16.03 4.18
N CYS A 356 -10.83 -15.42 3.18
CA CYS A 356 -10.13 -14.76 2.06
C CYS A 356 -10.18 -13.23 2.14
N GLY A 357 -11.30 -12.65 2.58
CA GLY A 357 -11.53 -11.20 2.59
C GLY A 357 -10.73 -10.45 3.65
N ILE A 358 -10.60 -10.99 4.87
CA ILE A 358 -9.78 -10.35 5.92
C ILE A 358 -8.30 -10.27 5.50
N PRO A 359 -7.65 -11.38 5.06
CA PRO A 359 -6.26 -11.30 4.58
C PRO A 359 -6.09 -10.34 3.41
N LEU A 360 -7.03 -10.33 2.46
CA LEU A 360 -7.00 -9.44 1.30
C LEU A 360 -7.07 -7.96 1.73
N LEU A 361 -7.97 -7.64 2.67
CA LEU A 361 -8.13 -6.29 3.21
C LEU A 361 -6.89 -5.85 3.99
N ALA A 362 -6.32 -6.74 4.81
CA ALA A 362 -5.05 -6.49 5.48
C ALA A 362 -3.93 -6.21 4.48
N MET A 363 -3.84 -6.97 3.38
CA MET A 363 -2.86 -6.75 2.32
C MET A 363 -3.04 -5.42 1.60
N VAL A 364 -4.28 -4.98 1.35
CA VAL A 364 -4.56 -3.65 0.77
C VAL A 364 -4.08 -2.54 1.71
N VAL A 365 -4.34 -2.66 3.01
CA VAL A 365 -3.91 -1.65 4.01
C VAL A 365 -2.38 -1.64 4.12
N VAL A 366 -1.75 -2.78 4.34
CA VAL A 366 -0.28 -2.90 4.45
C VAL A 366 0.40 -2.44 3.18
N SER A 367 -0.15 -2.75 2.01
CA SER A 367 0.41 -2.28 0.75
C SER A 367 0.23 -0.78 0.55
N HIS A 368 -0.90 -0.21 0.96
CA HIS A 368 -1.10 1.23 0.90
C HIS A 368 -0.05 1.95 1.76
N GLU A 369 0.16 1.47 2.98
CA GLU A 369 1.19 1.97 3.90
C GLU A 369 2.60 1.81 3.32
N HIS A 370 2.93 0.63 2.79
CA HIS A 370 4.21 0.38 2.13
C HIS A 370 4.45 1.33 0.94
N ASN A 371 3.43 1.57 0.10
CA ASN A 371 3.55 2.48 -1.03
C ASN A 371 3.74 3.94 -0.57
N LEU A 372 3.07 4.37 0.49
CA LEU A 372 3.27 5.69 1.10
C LEU A 372 4.69 5.83 1.65
N GLN A 373 5.17 4.82 2.38
CA GLN A 373 6.52 4.80 2.94
C GLN A 373 7.57 4.81 1.82
N MET A 374 7.43 3.95 0.81
CA MET A 374 8.29 3.89 -0.36
C MET A 374 8.33 5.24 -1.09
N ARG A 375 7.18 5.89 -1.28
CA ARG A 375 7.10 7.22 -1.89
C ARG A 375 7.87 8.25 -1.07
N ARG A 376 7.68 8.29 0.25
CA ARG A 376 8.43 9.19 1.16
C ARG A 376 9.93 8.94 1.09
N THR A 377 10.38 7.69 1.13
CA THR A 377 11.79 7.33 1.02
C THR A 377 12.38 7.76 -0.31
N MET A 378 11.69 7.52 -1.44
CA MET A 378 12.16 7.95 -2.75
C MET A 378 12.24 9.48 -2.89
N ILE A 379 11.29 10.21 -2.31
CA ILE A 379 11.32 11.68 -2.30
C ILE A 379 12.52 12.17 -1.49
N ALA A 380 12.78 11.58 -0.31
CA ALA A 380 13.93 11.91 0.52
C ALA A 380 15.27 11.58 -0.18
N GLU A 381 15.35 10.43 -0.84
CA GLU A 381 16.53 10.01 -1.61
C GLU A 381 16.75 10.94 -2.82
N ALA A 382 15.69 11.30 -3.54
CA ALA A 382 15.77 12.26 -4.65
C ALA A 382 16.23 13.64 -4.18
N HIS A 383 15.76 14.09 -3.01
CA HIS A 383 16.20 15.32 -2.37
C HIS A 383 17.70 15.25 -2.02
N GLN A 384 18.14 14.19 -1.33
CA GLN A 384 19.54 14.00 -0.95
C GLN A 384 20.46 13.93 -2.17
N ASN A 385 20.11 13.14 -3.19
CA ASN A 385 20.86 13.05 -4.43
C ASN A 385 20.93 14.39 -5.16
N SER A 386 19.85 15.18 -5.13
CA SER A 386 19.84 16.54 -5.69
C SER A 386 20.78 17.47 -4.91
N THR A 387 20.79 17.40 -3.58
CA THR A 387 21.73 18.12 -2.70
C THR A 387 23.19 17.78 -3.02
N ASP A 388 23.53 16.49 -3.13
CA ASP A 388 24.89 16.06 -3.45
C ASP A 388 25.30 16.49 -4.86
N THR A 389 24.35 16.49 -5.80
CA THR A 389 24.56 16.97 -7.17
C THR A 389 24.88 18.46 -7.22
N ILE A 390 24.12 19.31 -6.52
CA ILE A 390 24.37 20.76 -6.52
C ILE A 390 25.65 21.12 -5.74
N LEU A 391 25.97 20.43 -4.64
CA LEU A 391 27.21 20.62 -3.89
C LEU A 391 28.45 20.19 -4.68
N SER A 392 28.37 19.05 -5.37
CA SER A 392 29.44 18.61 -6.28
C SER A 392 29.56 19.52 -7.50
N PHE A 393 28.47 20.07 -8.01
CA PHE A 393 28.49 21.08 -9.08
C PHE A 393 29.20 22.36 -8.65
N ASP A 394 28.92 22.87 -7.46
CA ASP A 394 29.59 24.05 -6.91
C ASP A 394 31.10 23.83 -6.72
N ARG A 395 31.51 22.67 -6.17
CA ARG A 395 32.94 22.32 -6.03
C ARG A 395 33.68 22.17 -7.35
N ARG A 396 33.01 21.71 -8.42
CA ARG A 396 33.61 21.56 -9.76
C ARG A 396 34.14 22.89 -10.32
N TYR A 397 33.69 24.04 -9.82
CA TYR A 397 34.25 25.33 -10.17
C TYR A 397 35.73 25.48 -9.78
N LEU A 398 36.13 24.96 -8.62
CA LEU A 398 37.54 25.00 -8.19
C LEU A 398 38.43 24.20 -9.14
N SER A 399 38.01 22.97 -9.46
CA SER A 399 38.72 22.15 -10.45
C SER A 399 38.74 22.77 -11.84
N PHE A 400 37.72 23.56 -12.20
CA PHE A 400 37.72 24.32 -13.45
C PHE A 400 38.81 25.40 -13.45
N LEU A 401 38.98 26.13 -12.35
CA LEU A 401 40.06 27.10 -12.19
C LEU A 401 41.45 26.44 -12.19
N ASP A 402 41.62 25.32 -11.49
CA ASP A 402 42.90 24.58 -11.49
C ASP A 402 43.31 24.16 -12.92
N ASN A 403 42.33 23.70 -13.72
CA ASN A 403 42.57 23.36 -15.12
C ASN A 403 42.96 24.58 -15.96
N ASP A 404 42.34 25.75 -15.73
CA ASP A 404 42.73 26.99 -16.39
C ASP A 404 44.15 27.42 -15.97
N ALA A 405 44.51 27.28 -14.69
CA ALA A 405 45.84 27.61 -14.18
C ALA A 405 46.91 26.77 -14.89
N VAL A 406 46.73 25.45 -14.96
CA VAL A 406 47.63 24.52 -15.67
C VAL A 406 47.69 24.84 -17.17
N ALA A 407 46.56 25.19 -17.79
CA ALA A 407 46.52 25.55 -19.21
C ALA A 407 47.30 26.85 -19.47
N LEU A 408 47.13 27.88 -18.64
CA LEU A 408 47.84 29.15 -18.75
C LEU A 408 49.32 28.98 -18.51
N ASP A 409 49.69 28.22 -17.48
CA ASP A 409 51.08 27.93 -17.17
C ASP A 409 51.81 27.38 -18.40
N ARG A 410 51.24 26.36 -19.05
CA ARG A 410 51.76 25.78 -20.31
C ARG A 410 51.80 26.77 -21.49
N GLN A 411 50.86 27.70 -21.58
CA GLN A 411 50.83 28.69 -22.67
C GLN A 411 51.99 29.68 -22.58
N PHE A 412 52.44 30.01 -21.36
CA PHE A 412 53.53 30.95 -21.12
C PHE A 412 54.89 30.29 -20.81
N ASP A 413 54.94 28.95 -20.82
CA ASP A 413 56.21 28.22 -20.92
C ASP A 413 56.90 28.47 -22.27
N ASN A 414 58.24 28.38 -22.28
CA ASN A 414 59.11 28.65 -23.44
C ASN A 414 58.90 30.05 -24.04
N TRP A 415 58.88 31.07 -23.18
CA TRP A 415 58.62 32.47 -23.53
C TRP A 415 59.39 32.96 -24.76
N ARG A 416 60.70 32.68 -24.82
CA ARG A 416 61.59 33.07 -25.91
C ARG A 416 61.14 32.56 -27.28
N GLU A 417 60.82 31.27 -27.37
CA GLU A 417 60.39 30.63 -28.62
C GLU A 417 59.07 31.22 -29.14
N LYS A 418 58.18 31.60 -28.21
CA LYS A 418 56.84 32.10 -28.55
C LYS A 418 56.80 33.60 -28.82
N PHE A 419 57.58 34.42 -28.12
CA PHE A 419 57.40 35.87 -28.13
C PHE A 419 58.62 36.67 -28.61
N GLY A 420 59.78 36.04 -28.81
CA GLY A 420 60.94 36.71 -29.40
C GLY A 420 61.67 37.67 -28.45
N SER A 421 61.92 38.91 -28.91
CA SER A 421 62.89 39.88 -28.36
C SER A 421 62.76 40.24 -26.87
N GLU A 422 63.84 40.77 -26.30
CA GLU A 422 63.91 41.24 -24.91
C GLU A 422 63.00 42.46 -24.60
N GLU A 423 62.64 43.27 -25.60
CA GLU A 423 61.72 44.39 -25.45
C GLU A 423 60.26 44.05 -25.81
N PHE A 424 59.31 44.66 -25.09
CA PHE A 424 57.89 44.60 -25.42
C PHE A 424 57.56 45.31 -26.74
N THR A 425 56.85 44.60 -27.62
CA THR A 425 56.38 45.08 -28.94
C THR A 425 54.85 44.98 -29.05
N ASP A 426 54.25 45.77 -29.94
CA ASP A 426 52.80 45.74 -30.20
C ASP A 426 52.32 44.35 -30.67
N GLU A 427 53.18 43.63 -31.40
CA GLU A 427 52.88 42.28 -31.90
C GLU A 427 52.86 41.24 -30.77
N MET A 428 53.82 41.34 -29.84
CA MET A 428 53.84 40.54 -28.61
C MET A 428 52.58 40.77 -27.79
N ALA A 429 52.19 42.03 -27.59
CA ALA A 429 51.00 42.39 -26.83
C ALA A 429 49.71 41.81 -27.45
N LYS A 430 49.54 41.87 -28.78
CA LYS A 430 48.41 41.24 -29.49
C LYS A 430 48.39 39.72 -29.35
N LYS A 431 49.56 39.07 -29.37
CA LYS A 431 49.66 37.61 -29.24
C LYS A 431 49.26 37.15 -27.84
N ILE A 432 49.71 37.87 -26.81
CA ILE A 432 49.34 37.61 -25.41
C ILE A 432 47.83 37.81 -25.22
N ASP A 433 47.25 38.88 -25.78
CA ASP A 433 45.79 39.09 -25.75
C ASP A 433 45.03 37.93 -26.38
N GLY A 434 45.48 37.43 -27.53
CA GLY A 434 44.89 36.28 -28.21
C GLY A 434 44.90 34.99 -27.38
N ILE A 435 45.96 34.75 -26.61
CA ILE A 435 46.09 33.59 -25.70
C ILE A 435 45.14 33.71 -24.51
N LEU A 436 45.00 34.92 -23.95
CA LEU A 436 44.18 35.17 -22.75
C LEU A 436 42.68 35.32 -23.05
N ARG A 437 42.30 35.68 -24.27
CA ARG A 437 40.90 35.90 -24.69
C ARG A 437 39.94 34.73 -24.39
N PRO A 438 40.27 33.45 -24.64
CA PRO A 438 39.40 32.31 -24.32
C PRO A 438 39.14 32.11 -22.81
N PHE A 439 40.00 32.69 -21.97
CA PHE A 439 39.89 32.61 -20.51
C PHE A 439 38.98 33.69 -19.92
N ALA A 440 38.45 34.61 -20.75
CA ALA A 440 37.57 35.71 -20.32
C ALA A 440 38.17 36.54 -19.17
N VAL A 441 39.48 36.82 -19.27
CA VAL A 441 40.25 37.63 -18.31
C VAL A 441 39.62 39.02 -18.15
N GLY A 442 39.72 39.57 -16.94
CA GLY A 442 39.35 40.95 -16.64
C GLY A 442 40.44 41.92 -17.11
N ASN A 443 41.58 41.88 -16.41
CA ASN A 443 42.78 42.69 -16.68
C ASN A 443 44.02 41.79 -16.64
N TYR A 444 45.10 42.19 -17.27
CA TYR A 444 46.40 41.54 -17.10
C TYR A 444 47.54 42.51 -17.34
N PHE A 445 48.64 42.28 -16.65
CA PHE A 445 49.85 43.08 -16.75
C PHE A 445 51.05 42.19 -17.03
N VAL A 446 51.92 42.63 -17.94
CA VAL A 446 53.23 42.02 -18.15
C VAL A 446 54.28 43.07 -17.86
N VAL A 447 55.10 42.78 -16.85
CA VAL A 447 56.14 43.67 -16.34
C VAL A 447 57.48 43.04 -16.59
N ALA A 448 58.44 43.80 -17.11
CA ALA A 448 59.81 43.36 -17.30
C ALA A 448 60.71 43.94 -16.20
N SER A 449 61.69 43.17 -15.73
CA SER A 449 62.62 43.55 -14.66
C SER A 449 63.41 44.82 -15.01
N ALA A 450 64.00 44.87 -16.22
CA ALA A 450 64.90 45.94 -16.65
C ALA A 450 64.28 46.96 -17.64
N SER A 451 63.08 46.71 -18.20
CA SER A 451 62.48 47.59 -19.21
C SER A 451 61.70 48.76 -18.59
N LYS A 452 61.57 49.85 -19.36
CA LYS A 452 60.65 50.98 -19.09
C LYS A 452 59.27 50.77 -19.72
N LYS A 453 59.10 49.71 -20.50
CA LYS A 453 57.84 49.34 -21.13
C LYS A 453 57.11 48.29 -20.28
N LEU A 454 55.78 48.24 -20.37
CA LEU A 454 54.92 47.20 -19.82
C LEU A 454 53.76 46.92 -20.79
N ILE A 455 53.11 45.77 -20.65
CA ILE A 455 51.89 45.45 -21.41
C ILE A 455 50.68 45.47 -20.48
N ASP A 456 49.60 46.14 -20.89
CA ASP A 456 48.28 46.10 -20.26
C ASP A 456 47.21 45.91 -21.34
N GLN A 457 46.30 44.95 -21.15
CA GLN A 457 45.17 44.67 -22.05
C GLN A 457 45.51 44.62 -23.56
N GLY A 458 46.71 44.14 -23.92
CA GLY A 458 47.14 43.97 -25.31
C GLY A 458 47.79 45.21 -25.93
N GLU A 459 48.07 46.23 -25.12
CA GLU A 459 48.74 47.46 -25.51
C GLU A 459 50.07 47.63 -24.74
N VAL A 460 51.05 48.28 -25.38
CA VAL A 460 52.35 48.58 -24.77
C VAL A 460 52.36 50.01 -24.24
N PHE A 461 52.69 50.16 -22.96
CA PHE A 461 52.84 51.45 -22.28
C PHE A 461 54.30 51.72 -21.97
N THR A 462 54.73 52.98 -22.09
CA THR A 462 56.09 53.43 -21.74
C THR A 462 56.03 54.38 -20.55
N LEU A 463 56.84 54.11 -19.51
CA LEU A 463 56.95 54.96 -18.33
C LEU A 463 57.93 56.12 -18.55
N LYS A 464 57.56 57.32 -18.12
CA LYS A 464 58.37 58.55 -18.16
C LYS A 464 59.30 58.63 -16.93
N GLY A 465 60.55 59.03 -17.14
CA GLY A 465 61.53 59.28 -16.07
C GLY A 465 62.48 58.12 -15.70
N ASN A 466 63.27 58.31 -14.64
CA ASN A 466 63.93 57.22 -13.90
C ASN A 466 62.93 56.61 -12.91
N LEU A 467 63.21 55.39 -12.40
CA LEU A 467 62.31 54.61 -11.54
C LEU A 467 61.63 55.44 -10.42
N ASP A 468 62.31 56.48 -9.94
CA ASP A 468 61.87 57.39 -8.88
C ASP A 468 60.65 58.28 -9.26
N SER A 469 60.24 58.36 -10.54
CA SER A 469 59.20 59.27 -11.05
C SER A 469 58.20 58.62 -12.02
N ALA A 470 57.73 57.41 -11.70
CA ALA A 470 56.82 56.64 -12.55
C ALA A 470 55.52 57.41 -12.90
N SER A 471 55.46 57.95 -14.11
CA SER A 471 54.27 58.53 -14.73
C SER A 471 54.16 57.99 -16.16
N ILE A 472 52.95 57.71 -16.65
CA ILE A 472 52.75 57.08 -17.97
C ILE A 472 52.88 58.13 -19.09
N ASP A 473 53.73 57.88 -20.09
CA ASP A 473 53.94 58.77 -21.24
C ASP A 473 52.89 58.54 -22.34
N ARG A 474 51.92 59.45 -22.46
CA ARG A 474 50.80 59.33 -23.41
C ARG A 474 51.20 59.66 -24.85
N GLU A 475 52.22 60.49 -25.09
CA GLU A 475 52.59 60.92 -26.44
C GLU A 475 53.22 59.78 -27.26
N LYS A 476 53.87 58.83 -26.59
CA LYS A 476 54.47 57.64 -27.21
C LYS A 476 53.52 56.46 -27.32
N THR A 477 52.34 56.53 -26.71
CA THR A 477 51.34 55.47 -26.71
C THR A 477 50.30 55.74 -27.81
N LYS A 478 49.96 54.76 -28.65
CA LYS A 478 49.10 54.95 -29.84
C LYS A 478 47.62 55.25 -29.54
N VAL A 479 47.17 55.09 -28.29
CA VAL A 479 45.77 55.27 -27.89
C VAL A 479 45.65 56.37 -26.84
N LYS A 480 44.87 57.43 -27.16
CA LYS A 480 44.49 58.46 -26.20
C LYS A 480 43.31 57.97 -25.34
N ARG A 481 43.57 57.14 -24.33
CA ARG A 481 42.62 56.93 -23.21
C ARG A 481 42.74 58.11 -22.24
N GLU A 482 41.61 58.72 -21.86
CA GLU A 482 41.58 59.67 -20.75
C GLU A 482 41.76 58.89 -19.44
N ILE A 483 43.00 58.80 -18.93
CA ILE A 483 43.22 58.39 -17.54
C ILE A 483 42.80 59.59 -16.68
N THR A 484 41.54 59.62 -16.28
CA THR A 484 40.99 60.60 -15.35
C THR A 484 41.53 60.29 -13.95
N THR A 485 42.55 61.02 -13.52
CA THR A 485 43.02 61.11 -12.12
C THR A 485 43.00 59.81 -11.30
N ILE A 486 43.77 58.80 -11.75
CA ILE A 486 44.18 57.62 -10.96
C ILE A 486 45.70 57.66 -10.86
N VAL A 487 46.25 58.58 -10.06
CA VAL A 487 47.71 58.81 -10.02
C VAL A 487 48.49 57.67 -9.34
N GLU A 488 47.84 56.60 -8.92
CA GLU A 488 48.49 55.29 -8.76
C GLU A 488 47.70 54.22 -9.52
N SER A 489 47.68 54.34 -10.85
CA SER A 489 47.07 53.38 -11.78
C SER A 489 47.43 51.94 -11.40
N ASP A 490 46.50 50.99 -11.48
CA ASP A 490 46.75 49.53 -11.32
C ASP A 490 47.99 49.08 -12.13
N ILE A 491 48.26 49.73 -13.25
CA ILE A 491 49.44 49.56 -14.10
C ILE A 491 50.74 49.93 -13.37
N ILE A 492 50.78 51.08 -12.68
CA ILE A 492 51.92 51.56 -11.91
C ILE A 492 52.14 50.66 -10.70
N THR A 493 51.07 50.32 -9.98
CA THR A 493 51.12 49.42 -8.82
C THR A 493 51.59 48.03 -9.23
N ALA A 494 51.03 47.44 -10.28
CA ALA A 494 51.47 46.15 -10.83
C ALA A 494 52.94 46.18 -11.27
N ASN A 495 53.38 47.27 -11.92
CA ASN A 495 54.77 47.46 -12.31
C ASN A 495 55.72 47.54 -11.10
N LEU A 496 55.36 48.30 -10.07
CA LEU A 496 56.16 48.45 -8.85
C LEU A 496 56.21 47.13 -8.06
N VAL A 497 55.07 46.47 -7.84
CA VAL A 497 54.99 45.18 -7.15
C VAL A 497 55.75 44.10 -7.93
N GLY A 498 55.51 43.98 -9.23
CA GLY A 498 56.20 43.01 -10.09
C GLY A 498 57.71 43.20 -10.09
N LYS A 499 58.19 44.44 -10.22
CA LYS A 499 59.62 44.74 -10.13
C LYS A 499 60.19 44.46 -8.77
N LYS A 500 59.49 44.77 -7.67
CA LYS A 500 59.94 44.45 -6.32
C LYS A 500 60.17 42.96 -6.13
N VAL A 501 59.17 42.16 -6.47
CA VAL A 501 59.24 40.69 -6.34
C VAL A 501 60.36 40.11 -7.19
N MET A 502 60.49 40.55 -8.46
CA MET A 502 61.61 40.13 -9.32
C MET A 502 62.96 40.57 -8.77
N SER A 503 63.08 41.78 -8.24
CA SER A 503 64.32 42.31 -7.65
C SER A 503 64.76 41.50 -6.43
N ASP A 504 63.82 41.13 -5.57
CA ASP A 504 64.09 40.31 -4.37
C ASP A 504 64.55 38.91 -4.74
N LEU A 505 63.89 38.29 -5.74
CA LEU A 505 64.25 36.97 -6.24
C LEU A 505 65.60 36.99 -6.96
N ASN A 506 65.87 38.03 -7.76
CA ASN A 506 67.12 38.23 -8.48
C ASN A 506 68.27 38.76 -7.60
N ARG A 507 67.99 39.09 -6.33
CA ARG A 507 68.94 39.69 -5.37
C ARG A 507 69.55 41.02 -5.86
N VAL A 508 68.72 41.85 -6.49
CA VAL A 508 69.09 43.19 -6.96
C VAL A 508 68.51 44.23 -5.99
N GLU A 509 69.30 45.21 -5.57
CA GLU A 509 68.81 46.30 -4.72
C GLU A 509 68.03 47.36 -5.53
N ILE A 510 66.92 47.83 -4.97
CA ILE A 510 66.10 48.91 -5.53
C ILE A 510 66.56 50.24 -4.93
N SER A 511 66.50 51.32 -5.72
CA SER A 511 66.84 52.67 -5.23
C SER A 511 65.96 53.08 -4.03
N GLY A 512 66.56 53.74 -3.04
CA GLY A 512 65.89 54.18 -1.80
C GLY A 512 64.59 54.98 -2.02
N PRO A 513 64.52 55.96 -2.95
CA PRO A 513 63.29 56.70 -3.22
C PRO A 513 62.13 55.85 -3.76
N VAL A 514 62.42 54.77 -4.47
CA VAL A 514 61.42 53.82 -4.99
C VAL A 514 60.96 52.87 -3.89
N LEU A 515 61.87 52.47 -3.01
CA LEU A 515 61.55 51.66 -1.83
C LEU A 515 60.58 52.38 -0.91
N SER A 516 60.79 53.66 -0.60
CA SER A 516 59.87 54.43 0.26
C SER A 516 58.49 54.61 -0.37
N LYS A 517 58.39 54.76 -1.70
CA LYS A 517 57.09 54.80 -2.40
C LYS A 517 56.39 53.44 -2.37
N LEU A 518 57.15 52.35 -2.56
CA LEU A 518 56.65 50.99 -2.45
C LEU A 518 56.14 50.68 -1.04
N GLU A 519 56.84 51.13 0.01
CA GLU A 519 56.40 51.00 1.39
C GLU A 519 55.08 51.74 1.63
N ILE A 520 54.96 52.99 1.16
CA ILE A 520 53.71 53.75 1.23
C ILE A 520 52.58 53.02 0.50
N ILE A 521 52.82 52.50 -0.71
CA ILE A 521 51.81 51.75 -1.48
C ILE A 521 51.43 50.44 -0.78
N ALA A 522 52.40 49.70 -0.24
CA ALA A 522 52.15 48.45 0.47
C ALA A 522 51.33 48.69 1.75
N GLU A 523 51.67 49.71 2.54
CA GLU A 523 50.95 50.03 3.78
C GLU A 523 49.58 50.67 3.52
N SER A 524 49.47 51.56 2.53
CA SER A 524 48.23 52.33 2.28
C SER A 524 47.23 51.61 1.37
N LEU A 525 47.70 51.00 0.27
CA LEU A 525 46.85 50.28 -0.67
C LEU A 525 46.73 48.82 -0.27
N LEU A 526 47.84 48.07 -0.16
CA LEU A 526 47.80 46.63 0.09
C LEU A 526 47.44 46.25 1.53
N GLN A 527 47.58 47.19 2.47
CA GLN A 527 47.46 46.94 3.92
C GLN A 527 48.37 45.79 4.40
N GLN A 528 49.56 45.69 3.80
CA GLN A 528 50.55 44.65 4.05
C GLN A 528 51.92 45.27 4.23
N THR A 529 52.78 44.66 5.06
CA THR A 529 54.21 44.97 5.05
C THR A 529 54.84 44.54 3.72
N MET A 530 55.99 45.13 3.36
CA MET A 530 56.72 44.74 2.14
C MET A 530 57.09 43.24 2.09
N LEU A 531 57.36 42.65 3.25
CA LEU A 531 57.64 41.21 3.37
C LEU A 531 56.38 40.37 3.13
N GLU A 532 55.25 40.76 3.73
CA GLU A 532 53.96 40.08 3.53
C GLU A 532 53.48 40.17 2.07
N MET A 533 53.67 41.32 1.42
CA MET A 533 53.39 41.50 -0.01
C MET A 533 54.22 40.53 -0.86
N THR A 534 55.53 40.44 -0.60
CA THR A 534 56.41 39.56 -1.39
C THR A 534 56.05 38.08 -1.18
N ASN A 535 55.81 37.69 0.08
CA ASN A 535 55.37 36.34 0.42
C ASN A 535 53.98 36.02 -0.17
N SER A 536 53.06 36.97 -0.22
CA SER A 536 51.72 36.76 -0.78
C SER A 536 51.76 36.57 -2.30
N VAL A 537 52.60 37.31 -3.02
CA VAL A 537 52.82 37.10 -4.45
C VAL A 537 53.45 35.74 -4.72
N ILE A 538 54.49 35.36 -3.96
CA ILE A 538 55.15 34.05 -4.08
C ILE A 538 54.17 32.91 -3.80
N GLY A 539 53.31 33.05 -2.79
CA GLY A 539 52.28 32.08 -2.46
C GLY A 539 51.19 31.91 -3.53
N ASN A 540 51.04 32.88 -4.43
CA ASN A 540 50.06 32.86 -5.52
C ASN A 540 50.65 32.43 -6.88
N LEU A 541 51.90 31.97 -6.91
CA LEU A 541 52.53 31.55 -8.16
C LEU A 541 51.91 30.25 -8.71
N GLY A 542 51.66 30.23 -10.02
CA GLY A 542 51.27 29.02 -10.76
C GLY A 542 49.87 28.46 -10.43
N SER A 543 49.10 29.15 -9.60
CA SER A 543 47.73 28.78 -9.23
C SER A 543 46.79 29.98 -9.38
N ILE A 544 45.49 29.71 -9.52
CA ILE A 544 44.48 30.77 -9.52
C ILE A 544 43.91 30.91 -8.11
N ASN A 545 44.37 31.92 -7.36
CA ASN A 545 43.81 32.24 -6.04
C ASN A 545 43.36 33.69 -5.96
N HIS A 546 42.75 34.02 -4.84
CA HIS A 546 42.38 35.39 -4.51
C HIS A 546 43.62 36.20 -4.12
N TRP A 547 44.00 37.18 -4.95
CA TRP A 547 45.05 38.16 -4.68
C TRP A 547 44.84 39.41 -5.54
N GLY A 548 45.19 40.58 -5.02
CA GLY A 548 45.20 41.82 -5.80
C GLY A 548 45.55 43.04 -4.96
N PHE A 549 45.23 44.23 -5.46
CA PHE A 549 45.70 45.48 -4.88
C PHE A 549 44.74 46.03 -3.81
N GLY A 550 45.10 45.90 -2.54
CA GLY A 550 44.31 46.37 -1.39
C GLY A 550 43.11 45.51 -1.06
N ARG A 551 41.92 46.11 -0.93
CA ARG A 551 40.67 45.33 -0.80
C ARG A 551 40.21 44.71 -2.15
N LEU A 552 40.95 44.93 -3.24
CA LEU A 552 40.74 44.24 -4.52
C LEU A 552 41.29 42.82 -4.44
N ASN A 553 40.50 41.86 -3.94
CA ASN A 553 40.91 40.46 -3.79
C ASN A 553 40.34 39.59 -4.93
N ASP A 554 40.78 39.86 -6.15
CA ASP A 554 40.29 39.17 -7.37
C ASP A 554 40.92 37.79 -7.55
N LEU A 555 40.24 36.93 -8.29
CA LEU A 555 40.87 35.71 -8.80
C LEU A 555 42.04 36.14 -9.69
N SER A 556 43.24 35.66 -9.39
CA SER A 556 44.45 36.07 -10.07
C SER A 556 45.39 34.90 -10.27
N PHE A 557 46.19 35.01 -11.32
CA PHE A 557 47.25 34.06 -11.67
C PHE A 557 48.52 34.86 -11.88
N ILE A 558 49.55 34.52 -11.11
CA ILE A 558 50.86 35.14 -11.23
C ILE A 558 51.85 34.11 -11.75
N LYS A 559 52.57 34.47 -12.82
CA LYS A 559 53.67 33.68 -13.36
C LYS A 559 54.92 34.54 -13.48
N LEU A 560 56.01 34.01 -12.96
CA LEU A 560 57.35 34.55 -13.12
C LEU A 560 58.03 33.80 -14.25
N ILE A 561 58.69 34.54 -15.13
CA ILE A 561 59.19 34.02 -16.40
C ILE A 561 60.66 34.38 -16.54
N SER A 562 61.47 33.35 -16.72
CA SER A 562 62.90 33.45 -17.05
C SER A 562 63.08 33.27 -18.56
N ASN A 563 63.85 34.15 -19.20
CA ASN A 563 64.08 34.15 -20.64
C ASN A 563 65.36 33.36 -21.00
N LEU A 564 66.46 33.63 -20.31
CA LEU A 564 67.80 33.11 -20.61
C LEU A 564 68.36 32.22 -19.52
N ASP A 565 68.37 32.76 -18.30
CA ASP A 565 68.94 32.11 -17.13
C ASP A 565 67.80 31.65 -16.21
N PRO A 566 67.66 30.34 -15.95
CA PRO A 566 66.68 29.81 -15.00
C PRO A 566 66.77 30.42 -13.60
N GLY A 567 67.92 31.00 -13.23
CA GLY A 567 68.13 31.69 -11.96
C GLY A 567 67.72 33.16 -11.93
N VAL A 568 67.34 33.75 -13.07
CA VAL A 568 66.96 35.16 -13.19
C VAL A 568 65.52 35.27 -13.70
N VAL A 569 64.69 36.00 -12.98
CA VAL A 569 63.31 36.31 -13.39
C VAL A 569 63.32 37.60 -14.21
N ASP A 570 62.97 37.47 -15.49
CA ASP A 570 62.99 38.57 -16.45
C ASP A 570 61.63 39.26 -16.58
N TYR A 571 60.54 38.49 -16.48
CA TYR A 571 59.18 39.00 -16.61
C TYR A 571 58.26 38.49 -15.50
N SER A 572 57.29 39.32 -15.14
CA SER A 572 56.17 38.97 -14.27
C SER A 572 54.87 39.18 -15.05
N LEU A 573 54.12 38.09 -15.22
CA LEU A 573 52.76 38.08 -15.76
C LEU A 573 51.79 38.02 -14.58
N MET A 574 50.91 39.01 -14.48
CA MET A 574 49.81 39.04 -13.51
C MET A 574 48.50 39.09 -14.27
N VAL A 575 47.66 38.06 -14.12
CA VAL A 575 46.36 37.96 -14.78
C VAL A 575 45.28 38.04 -13.71
N PHE A 576 44.24 38.85 -13.94
CA PHE A 576 43.14 39.06 -13.01
C PHE A 576 41.81 38.79 -13.70
N TRP A 577 40.96 37.99 -13.07
CA TRP A 577 39.58 37.77 -13.49
C TRP A 577 38.63 38.55 -12.63
N ARG A 578 37.57 39.06 -13.26
CA ARG A 578 36.35 39.38 -12.53
C ARG A 578 35.60 38.07 -12.23
N PRO A 579 35.35 37.71 -10.96
CA PRO A 579 34.60 36.51 -10.60
C PRO A 579 33.32 36.29 -11.41
N ILE A 580 32.54 37.33 -11.72
CA ILE A 580 31.34 37.20 -12.56
C ILE A 580 31.63 36.64 -13.96
N ARG A 581 32.73 37.04 -14.60
CA ARG A 581 33.11 36.52 -15.93
C ARG A 581 33.55 35.06 -15.84
N ALA A 582 34.37 34.73 -14.84
CA ALA A 582 34.89 33.39 -14.63
C ALA A 582 33.76 32.39 -14.29
N GLN A 583 32.90 32.73 -13.33
CA GLN A 583 31.74 31.91 -12.95
C GLN A 583 30.74 31.79 -14.10
N THR A 584 30.43 32.87 -14.82
CA THR A 584 29.51 32.82 -15.98
C THR A 584 30.04 31.88 -17.06
N ARG A 585 31.35 31.93 -17.38
CA ARG A 585 31.99 31.03 -18.35
C ARG A 585 31.88 29.56 -17.92
N PHE A 586 32.06 29.27 -16.64
CA PHE A 586 31.85 27.92 -16.09
C PHE A 586 30.39 27.48 -16.23
N ILE A 587 29.45 28.31 -15.77
CA ILE A 587 28.01 28.03 -15.78
C ILE A 587 27.49 27.74 -17.20
N GLN A 588 27.87 28.57 -18.18
CA GLN A 588 27.49 28.41 -19.59
C GLN A 588 27.97 27.08 -20.20
N LYS A 589 29.13 26.56 -19.77
CA LYS A 589 29.67 25.28 -20.23
C LYS A 589 29.10 24.09 -19.45
N ALA A 590 29.01 24.22 -18.13
CA ALA A 590 28.78 23.10 -17.22
C ALA A 590 27.29 22.77 -17.03
N VAL A 591 26.40 23.76 -17.03
CA VAL A 591 24.95 23.54 -16.82
C VAL A 591 24.33 22.71 -17.95
N PRO A 592 24.53 23.01 -19.25
CA PRO A 592 23.96 22.22 -20.34
C PRO A 592 24.45 20.76 -20.33
N LEU A 593 25.72 20.53 -19.96
CA LEU A 593 26.27 19.18 -19.84
C LEU A 593 25.70 18.43 -18.64
N SER A 594 25.54 19.10 -17.49
CA SER A 594 24.96 18.49 -16.29
C SER A 594 23.48 18.13 -16.47
N ASN A 595 22.77 18.85 -17.34
CA ASN A 595 21.38 18.54 -17.70
C ASN A 595 21.21 17.35 -18.65
N ARG A 596 22.31 16.79 -19.18
CA ARG A 596 22.31 15.53 -19.96
C ARG A 596 22.55 14.33 -19.05
N ASN A 597 21.69 14.12 -18.06
CA ASN A 597 21.80 13.01 -17.11
C ASN A 597 20.68 11.97 -17.27
N ALA A 598 20.96 10.71 -16.91
CA ALA A 598 20.01 9.61 -17.01
C ALA A 598 18.88 9.68 -15.96
N HIS A 599 19.09 10.41 -14.86
CA HIS A 599 18.15 10.53 -13.75
C HIS A 599 17.05 11.58 -14.00
N GLY A 600 17.20 12.40 -15.05
CA GLY A 600 16.23 13.41 -15.46
C GLY A 600 16.18 14.66 -14.57
N TYR A 601 17.18 14.89 -13.69
CA TYR A 601 17.23 16.14 -12.91
C TYR A 601 17.61 17.31 -13.80
N ARG A 602 17.06 18.49 -13.50
CA ARG A 602 17.37 19.75 -14.18
C ARG A 602 18.10 20.68 -13.24
N LEU A 603 19.35 20.96 -13.55
CA LEU A 603 20.15 22.01 -12.94
C LEU A 603 19.82 23.35 -13.60
N ILE A 604 19.53 24.33 -12.75
CA ILE A 604 19.27 25.71 -13.10
C ILE A 604 20.24 26.57 -12.29
N ALA A 605 20.93 27.47 -12.97
CA ALA A 605 21.76 28.50 -12.34
C ALA A 605 21.09 29.85 -12.53
N ARG A 606 20.84 30.58 -11.43
CA ARG A 606 20.30 31.93 -11.47
C ARG A 606 21.36 32.90 -11.00
N ASN A 607 21.61 33.96 -11.76
CA ASN A 607 22.45 35.05 -11.27
C ASN A 607 21.72 35.77 -10.12
N ARG A 608 22.41 36.03 -9.01
CA ARG A 608 21.79 36.64 -7.82
C ARG A 608 21.42 38.11 -8.01
N PHE A 609 22.07 38.80 -8.93
CA PHE A 609 22.02 40.25 -9.12
C PHE A 609 21.32 40.66 -10.40
N SER A 610 20.95 39.69 -11.23
CA SER A 610 20.14 39.89 -12.43
C SER A 610 19.13 38.75 -12.50
N ASP A 611 17.91 38.98 -12.98
CA ASP A 611 16.91 37.91 -13.11
C ASP A 611 17.20 36.94 -14.29
N ASN A 612 18.48 36.73 -14.58
CA ASN A 612 18.98 35.84 -15.63
C ASN A 612 19.12 34.42 -15.09
N TYR A 613 18.52 33.48 -15.81
CA TYR A 613 18.57 32.04 -15.52
C TYR A 613 19.25 31.30 -16.66
N LEU A 614 19.97 30.23 -16.32
CA LEU A 614 20.50 29.27 -17.26
C LEU A 614 20.04 27.86 -16.86
N PRO A 615 19.34 27.12 -17.75
CA PRO A 615 18.80 27.57 -19.03
C PRO A 615 17.78 28.70 -18.87
N GLU A 616 17.57 29.50 -19.92
CA GLU A 616 16.58 30.59 -19.92
C GLU A 616 15.21 30.04 -19.55
N ILE A 617 14.57 30.67 -18.56
CA ILE A 617 13.22 30.31 -18.12
C ILE A 617 12.23 31.32 -18.69
N GLY A 618 11.15 30.83 -19.30
CA GLY A 618 10.05 31.67 -19.77
C GLY A 618 9.25 32.31 -18.62
N SER A 619 8.24 33.11 -18.97
CA SER A 619 7.39 33.84 -18.02
C SER A 619 6.54 32.96 -17.08
N GLN A 620 6.45 31.65 -17.32
CA GLN A 620 5.59 30.72 -16.58
C GLN A 620 6.22 30.14 -15.29
N ALA A 621 7.41 30.59 -14.89
CA ALA A 621 8.16 30.01 -13.76
C ALA A 621 8.01 30.80 -12.44
N SER A 622 6.81 31.26 -12.10
CA SER A 622 6.56 32.06 -10.88
C SER A 622 6.98 31.36 -9.59
N ASP A 623 6.73 30.06 -9.49
CA ASP A 623 7.02 29.28 -8.27
C ASP A 623 8.52 29.07 -8.10
N LEU A 624 9.24 28.87 -9.21
CA LEU A 624 10.70 28.81 -9.20
C LEU A 624 11.31 30.14 -8.75
N ARG A 625 10.76 31.28 -9.18
CA ARG A 625 11.23 32.61 -8.73
C ARG A 625 11.00 32.81 -7.22
N LYS A 626 9.82 32.44 -6.71
CA LYS A 626 9.50 32.47 -5.26
C LYS A 626 10.36 31.52 -4.44
N PHE A 627 10.73 30.37 -5.02
CA PHE A 627 11.68 29.44 -4.41
C PHE A 627 13.08 30.05 -4.36
N ALA A 628 13.58 30.56 -5.49
CA ALA A 628 14.90 31.15 -5.62
C ALA A 628 15.11 32.36 -4.69
N SER A 629 14.07 33.18 -4.45
CA SER A 629 14.15 34.34 -3.55
C SER A 629 14.34 33.98 -2.07
N ARG A 630 14.09 32.72 -1.67
CA ARG A 630 14.21 32.24 -0.28
C ARG A 630 15.47 31.40 -0.05
N LEU A 631 16.36 31.28 -1.04
CA LEU A 631 17.54 30.42 -0.93
C LEU A 631 18.63 31.06 -0.06
N GLY A 632 19.15 30.27 0.89
CA GLY A 632 20.25 30.62 1.79
C GLY A 632 21.60 30.06 1.35
N THR A 633 22.60 30.12 2.22
CA THR A 633 23.98 29.64 1.98
C THR A 633 24.15 28.12 2.10
N ARG A 634 23.16 27.42 2.64
CA ARG A 634 23.10 25.95 2.69
C ARG A 634 22.02 25.43 1.74
N PRO A 635 22.20 24.21 1.19
CA PRO A 635 21.12 23.48 0.54
C PRO A 635 19.85 23.49 1.38
N THR A 636 18.72 23.71 0.73
CA THR A 636 17.41 23.54 1.36
C THR A 636 17.31 22.14 1.96
N GLU A 637 16.95 22.06 3.25
CA GLU A 637 16.75 20.79 3.94
C GLU A 637 15.30 20.32 3.85
N GLU A 638 14.37 21.26 3.70
CA GLU A 638 12.96 20.97 3.46
C GLU A 638 12.75 20.51 2.03
N ILE A 639 12.00 19.41 1.91
CA ILE A 639 11.53 18.90 0.63
C ILE A 639 10.40 19.82 0.16
N GLU A 640 10.74 20.75 -0.74
CA GLU A 640 9.77 21.67 -1.33
C GLU A 640 9.34 21.18 -2.72
N LEU A 641 8.02 21.17 -2.94
CA LEU A 641 7.42 20.83 -4.23
C LEU A 641 7.05 22.12 -4.95
N ILE A 642 7.58 22.30 -6.16
CA ILE A 642 7.26 23.45 -7.01
C ILE A 642 6.69 22.99 -8.33
N LYS A 643 5.85 23.84 -8.94
CA LYS A 643 5.36 23.61 -10.28
C LYS A 643 6.24 24.36 -11.29
N PHE A 644 6.80 23.64 -12.25
CA PHE A 644 7.66 24.19 -13.29
C PHE A 644 7.34 23.52 -14.63
N ALA A 645 7.18 24.31 -15.71
CA ALA A 645 6.81 23.79 -17.03
C ALA A 645 5.57 22.85 -17.01
N ASN A 646 4.58 23.17 -16.16
CA ASN A 646 3.34 22.41 -15.94
C ASN A 646 3.53 20.98 -15.38
N GLU A 647 4.67 20.70 -14.74
CA GLU A 647 4.91 19.47 -13.99
C GLU A 647 5.39 19.79 -12.56
N ASP A 648 5.21 18.84 -11.64
CA ASP A 648 5.67 18.98 -10.25
C ASP A 648 7.10 18.48 -10.10
N TYR A 649 7.92 19.27 -9.42
CA TYR A 649 9.33 18.99 -9.16
C TYR A 649 9.62 19.09 -7.67
N ILE A 650 10.50 18.21 -7.19
CA ILE A 650 11.22 18.42 -5.93
C ILE A 650 12.32 19.42 -6.23
N ALA A 651 12.28 20.58 -5.56
CA ALA A 651 13.25 21.63 -5.73
C ALA A 651 14.25 21.61 -4.58
N VAL A 652 15.54 21.60 -4.92
CA VAL A 652 16.63 21.78 -3.98
C VAL A 652 17.51 22.91 -4.49
N GLY A 653 17.85 23.87 -3.64
CA GLY A 653 18.70 24.98 -4.06
C GLY A 653 19.49 25.60 -2.94
N PHE A 654 20.53 26.35 -3.30
CA PHE A 654 21.28 27.20 -2.40
C PHE A 654 22.05 28.28 -3.16
N ASN A 655 22.54 29.26 -2.42
CA ASN A 655 23.51 30.22 -2.89
C ASN A 655 24.88 29.53 -2.92
N GLY A 656 25.49 29.43 -4.10
CA GLY A 656 26.75 28.71 -4.30
C GLY A 656 27.82 29.18 -3.31
N ARG A 657 28.62 28.25 -2.78
CA ARG A 657 29.70 28.58 -1.86
C ARG A 657 30.93 29.03 -2.64
N ASN A 658 31.28 28.31 -3.70
CA ASN A 658 32.34 28.67 -4.63
C ASN A 658 31.79 29.51 -5.79
N LEU A 659 30.54 29.25 -6.20
CA LEU A 659 29.79 30.03 -7.17
C LEU A 659 28.96 31.12 -6.48
N GLY A 660 29.62 31.98 -5.69
CA GLY A 660 28.97 32.97 -4.82
C GLY A 660 27.97 33.91 -5.49
N LEU A 661 28.08 34.09 -6.82
CA LEU A 661 27.23 34.99 -7.62
C LEU A 661 26.01 34.30 -8.21
N PHE A 662 25.94 32.98 -8.10
CA PHE A 662 24.87 32.16 -8.65
C PHE A 662 24.14 31.40 -7.55
N GLN A 663 22.82 31.31 -7.69
CA GLN A 663 22.00 30.33 -6.99
C GLN A 663 21.97 29.08 -7.85
N ILE A 664 22.31 27.94 -7.25
CA ILE A 664 22.31 26.65 -7.93
C ILE A 664 21.08 25.88 -7.46
N ILE A 665 20.22 25.51 -8.40
CA ILE A 665 18.93 24.87 -8.15
C ILE A 665 18.89 23.56 -8.93
N ALA A 666 18.62 22.45 -8.27
CA ALA A 666 18.26 21.19 -8.89
C ALA A 666 16.76 20.94 -8.78
N LEU A 667 16.14 20.59 -9.91
CA LEU A 667 14.74 20.18 -9.99
C LEU A 667 14.68 18.71 -10.37
N TYR A 668 14.14 17.88 -9.48
CA TYR A 668 13.91 16.46 -9.73
C TYR A 668 12.42 16.22 -10.04
N PRO A 669 12.07 15.65 -11.21
CA PRO A 669 10.68 15.52 -11.63
C PRO A 669 9.93 14.46 -10.83
N LEU A 670 8.83 14.83 -10.17
CA LEU A 670 8.06 13.96 -9.27
C LEU A 670 7.42 12.78 -10.03
N ARG A 671 7.11 12.97 -11.32
CA ARG A 671 6.59 11.92 -12.21
C ARG A 671 7.46 10.65 -12.26
N ASN A 672 8.78 10.77 -12.04
CA ASN A 672 9.67 9.61 -12.03
C ASN A 672 9.38 8.72 -10.82
N ILE A 673 9.07 9.30 -9.67
CA ILE A 673 8.69 8.59 -8.45
C ILE A 673 7.28 8.03 -8.61
N ASP A 674 6.33 8.88 -9.04
CA ASP A 674 4.94 8.47 -9.19
C ASP A 674 4.79 7.31 -10.19
N ARG A 675 5.58 7.28 -11.27
CA ARG A 675 5.61 6.15 -12.22
C ARG A 675 6.01 4.82 -11.56
N VAL A 676 6.99 4.82 -10.65
CA VAL A 676 7.40 3.61 -9.92
C VAL A 676 6.31 3.17 -8.96
N ILE A 677 5.72 4.12 -8.23
CA ILE A 677 4.62 3.87 -7.29
C ILE A 677 3.39 3.33 -8.02
N ASP A 678 3.02 3.91 -9.16
CA ASP A 678 1.84 3.48 -9.93
C ASP A 678 2.04 2.11 -10.58
N GLN A 679 3.27 1.75 -10.97
CA GLN A 679 3.61 0.39 -11.37
C GLN A 679 3.41 -0.62 -10.23
N GLN A 680 3.81 -0.28 -9.00
CA GLN A 680 3.59 -1.13 -7.84
C GLN A 680 2.10 -1.26 -7.50
N LYS A 681 1.35 -0.15 -7.49
CA LYS A 681 -0.12 -0.16 -7.31
C LYS A 681 -0.81 -1.05 -8.34
N THR A 682 -0.42 -0.95 -9.61
CA THR A 682 -1.00 -1.77 -10.69
C THR A 682 -0.74 -3.25 -10.46
N ARG A 683 0.50 -3.63 -10.11
CA ARG A 683 0.84 -5.02 -9.76
C ARG A 683 0.05 -5.53 -8.57
N LEU A 684 -0.14 -4.71 -7.54
CA LEU A 684 -0.95 -5.06 -6.38
C LEU A 684 -2.42 -5.26 -6.75
N LEU A 685 -3.00 -4.35 -7.52
CA LEU A 685 -4.38 -4.46 -7.99
C LEU A 685 -4.60 -5.74 -8.80
N LEU A 686 -3.65 -6.09 -9.68
CA LEU A 686 -3.68 -7.36 -10.41
C LEU A 686 -3.61 -8.57 -9.48
N PHE A 687 -2.76 -8.53 -8.44
CA PHE A 687 -2.67 -9.60 -7.45
C PHE A 687 -3.95 -9.76 -6.62
N VAL A 688 -4.55 -8.65 -6.18
CA VAL A 688 -5.82 -8.62 -5.45
C VAL A 688 -6.95 -9.18 -6.32
N LEU A 689 -7.04 -8.73 -7.58
CA LEU A 689 -8.03 -9.23 -8.54
C LEU A 689 -7.85 -10.74 -8.79
N PHE A 690 -6.61 -11.19 -9.01
CA PHE A 690 -6.28 -12.60 -9.17
C PHE A 690 -6.69 -13.41 -7.95
N SER A 691 -6.41 -12.91 -6.73
CA SER A 691 -6.80 -13.57 -5.48
C SER A 691 -8.32 -13.69 -5.34
N ILE A 692 -9.08 -12.66 -5.70
CA ILE A 692 -10.56 -12.71 -5.70
C ILE A 692 -11.06 -13.76 -6.70
N ILE A 693 -10.51 -13.80 -7.91
CA ILE A 693 -10.90 -14.76 -8.96
C ILE A 693 -10.58 -16.19 -8.51
N LEU A 694 -9.35 -16.42 -8.01
CA LEU A 694 -8.93 -17.72 -7.49
C LEU A 694 -9.84 -18.18 -6.36
N ALA A 695 -10.18 -17.27 -5.45
CA ALA A 695 -11.04 -17.56 -4.33
C ALA A 695 -12.47 -17.91 -4.83
N ALA A 696 -13.07 -17.09 -5.70
CA ALA A 696 -14.38 -17.39 -6.28
C ALA A 696 -14.40 -18.74 -7.04
N SER A 697 -13.35 -19.04 -7.79
CA SER A 697 -13.19 -20.32 -8.51
C SER A 697 -13.15 -21.49 -7.54
N LEU A 698 -12.33 -21.42 -6.49
CA LEU A 698 -12.23 -22.48 -5.48
C LEU A 698 -13.56 -22.68 -4.74
N ALA A 699 -14.25 -21.60 -4.39
CA ALA A 699 -15.57 -21.66 -3.77
C ALA A 699 -16.60 -22.37 -4.68
N GLN A 700 -16.55 -22.10 -5.99
CA GLN A 700 -17.43 -22.73 -6.96
C GLN A 700 -17.10 -24.21 -7.17
N ILE A 701 -15.81 -24.57 -7.18
CA ILE A 701 -15.35 -25.97 -7.24
C ILE A 701 -15.84 -26.74 -6.01
N LEU A 702 -15.66 -26.20 -4.80
CA LEU A 702 -16.14 -26.82 -3.56
C LEU A 702 -17.66 -26.96 -3.53
N ALA A 703 -18.40 -25.92 -3.99
CA ALA A 703 -19.85 -25.97 -4.06
C ALA A 703 -20.34 -27.10 -4.97
N LYS A 704 -19.73 -27.25 -6.17
CA LYS A 704 -20.09 -28.34 -7.10
C LYS A 704 -19.66 -29.70 -6.59
N SER A 705 -18.46 -29.83 -6.01
CA SER A 705 -17.91 -31.10 -5.56
C SER A 705 -18.64 -31.70 -4.35
N PHE A 706 -19.30 -30.87 -3.51
CA PHE A 706 -19.94 -31.36 -2.28
C PHE A 706 -21.45 -31.14 -2.23
N ILE A 707 -21.96 -29.97 -2.62
CA ILE A 707 -23.38 -29.63 -2.38
C ILE A 707 -24.29 -30.33 -3.39
N GLU A 708 -23.90 -30.39 -4.67
CA GLU A 708 -24.70 -31.02 -5.73
C GLU A 708 -24.86 -32.54 -5.50
N PRO A 709 -23.80 -33.33 -5.26
CA PRO A 709 -23.92 -34.76 -4.91
C PRO A 709 -24.83 -35.02 -3.71
N LEU A 710 -24.70 -34.21 -2.65
CA LEU A 710 -25.46 -34.40 -1.42
C LEU A 710 -26.95 -34.09 -1.62
N HIS A 711 -27.29 -33.15 -2.50
CA HIS A 711 -28.66 -32.88 -2.89
C HIS A 711 -29.25 -34.01 -3.76
N ALA A 712 -28.47 -34.59 -4.68
CA ALA A 712 -28.87 -35.73 -5.49
C ALA A 712 -29.15 -36.97 -4.62
N LEU A 713 -28.28 -37.27 -3.65
CA LEU A 713 -28.48 -38.35 -2.69
C LEU A 713 -29.71 -38.16 -1.82
N ARG A 714 -29.95 -36.93 -1.32
CA ARG A 714 -31.16 -36.61 -0.57
C ARG A 714 -32.43 -36.87 -1.39
N ASN A 715 -32.43 -36.47 -2.66
CA ASN A 715 -33.57 -36.70 -3.54
C ASN A 715 -33.79 -38.19 -3.81
N GLY A 716 -32.72 -38.98 -3.95
CA GLY A 716 -32.82 -40.44 -4.04
C GLY A 716 -33.44 -41.06 -2.79
N ALA A 717 -33.02 -40.64 -1.59
CA ALA A 717 -33.60 -41.08 -0.33
C ALA A 717 -35.11 -40.81 -0.25
N LEU A 718 -35.55 -39.63 -0.69
CA LEU A 718 -36.97 -39.28 -0.75
C LEU A 718 -37.75 -40.14 -1.78
N ALA A 719 -37.12 -40.55 -2.88
CA ALA A 719 -37.76 -41.42 -3.87
C ALA A 719 -38.05 -42.83 -3.30
N ILE A 720 -37.16 -43.36 -2.44
CA ILE A 720 -37.43 -44.62 -1.72
C ILE A 720 -38.63 -44.48 -0.79
N GLU A 721 -38.69 -43.40 0.00
CA GLU A 721 -39.80 -43.13 0.92
C GLU A 721 -41.14 -43.08 0.18
N ASN A 722 -41.16 -42.46 -1.01
CA ASN A 722 -42.35 -42.32 -1.84
C ASN A 722 -42.65 -43.55 -2.72
N ARG A 723 -41.90 -44.65 -2.59
CA ARG A 723 -42.01 -45.88 -3.43
C ARG A 723 -41.84 -45.65 -4.94
N GLU A 724 -41.10 -44.61 -5.33
CA GLU A 724 -40.78 -44.32 -6.72
C GLU A 724 -39.53 -45.09 -7.16
N PHE A 725 -39.62 -46.43 -7.18
CA PHE A 725 -38.47 -47.31 -7.41
C PHE A 725 -37.84 -47.19 -8.81
N SER A 726 -38.45 -46.45 -9.73
CA SER A 726 -37.88 -46.12 -11.05
C SER A 726 -36.89 -44.95 -11.02
N HIS A 727 -36.82 -44.19 -9.92
CA HIS A 727 -35.87 -43.08 -9.78
C HIS A 727 -34.43 -43.60 -9.80
N ARG A 728 -33.55 -42.92 -10.53
CA ARG A 728 -32.12 -43.22 -10.59
C ARG A 728 -31.30 -41.98 -10.29
N ILE A 729 -30.40 -42.09 -9.31
CA ILE A 729 -29.47 -41.02 -8.97
C ILE A 729 -28.41 -40.99 -10.08
N SER A 730 -28.34 -39.86 -10.80
CA SER A 730 -27.41 -39.63 -11.91
C SER A 730 -26.74 -38.27 -11.76
N GLY A 731 -25.59 -38.09 -12.41
CA GLY A 731 -24.83 -36.83 -12.34
C GLY A 731 -24.00 -36.67 -11.06
N VAL A 732 -23.80 -37.74 -10.30
CA VAL A 732 -22.83 -37.81 -9.19
C VAL A 732 -21.51 -38.36 -9.76
N GLY A 733 -20.36 -37.92 -9.22
CA GLY A 733 -19.02 -38.25 -9.74
C GLY A 733 -18.66 -39.75 -9.65
N LYS A 734 -17.39 -40.08 -9.85
CA LYS A 734 -16.84 -41.44 -9.59
C LYS A 734 -16.10 -41.55 -8.24
N ASP A 735 -16.35 -40.57 -7.38
CA ASP A 735 -15.84 -40.49 -6.03
C ASP A 735 -16.72 -41.32 -5.08
N GLU A 736 -16.52 -41.15 -3.78
CA GLU A 736 -17.27 -41.85 -2.74
C GLU A 736 -18.78 -41.57 -2.86
N PHE A 737 -19.19 -40.37 -3.31
CA PHE A 737 -20.60 -40.06 -3.55
C PHE A 737 -21.16 -40.85 -4.74
N GLY A 738 -20.35 -41.06 -5.79
CA GLY A 738 -20.68 -41.91 -6.92
C GLY A 738 -20.88 -43.37 -6.56
N GLU A 739 -20.01 -43.90 -5.71
CA GLU A 739 -20.12 -45.26 -5.18
C GLU A 739 -21.42 -45.43 -4.39
N VAL A 740 -21.72 -44.49 -3.49
CA VAL A 740 -22.98 -44.48 -2.72
C VAL A 740 -24.19 -44.38 -3.66
N ALA A 741 -24.15 -43.54 -4.69
CA ALA A 741 -25.23 -43.43 -5.67
C ALA A 741 -25.44 -44.74 -6.46
N THR A 742 -24.36 -45.47 -6.75
CA THR A 742 -24.41 -46.76 -7.45
C THR A 742 -25.09 -47.81 -6.57
N ILE A 743 -24.65 -47.94 -5.31
CA ILE A 743 -25.28 -48.83 -4.32
C ILE A 743 -26.77 -48.50 -4.17
N PHE A 744 -27.11 -47.21 -4.12
CA PHE A 744 -28.49 -46.77 -4.02
C PHE A 744 -29.32 -47.21 -5.23
N ASN A 745 -28.78 -47.05 -6.45
CA ASN A 745 -29.45 -47.48 -7.68
C ASN A 745 -29.62 -49.01 -7.75
N GLU A 746 -28.65 -49.79 -7.28
CA GLU A 746 -28.77 -51.26 -7.20
C GLU A 746 -29.90 -51.69 -6.28
N ILE A 747 -30.02 -51.06 -5.11
CA ILE A 747 -31.12 -51.29 -4.16
C ILE A 747 -32.47 -50.96 -4.82
N MET A 748 -32.56 -49.88 -5.59
CA MET A 748 -33.79 -49.49 -6.30
C MET A 748 -34.23 -50.53 -7.34
N VAL A 749 -33.28 -51.09 -8.11
CA VAL A 749 -33.57 -52.18 -9.07
C VAL A 749 -34.12 -53.40 -8.34
N GLY A 750 -33.51 -53.81 -7.23
CA GLY A 750 -34.00 -54.96 -6.45
C GLY A 750 -35.43 -54.76 -5.93
N PHE A 751 -35.82 -53.55 -5.57
CA PHE A 751 -37.20 -53.25 -5.17
C PHE A 751 -38.19 -53.30 -6.34
N GLU A 752 -37.77 -52.87 -7.54
CA GLU A 752 -38.57 -52.92 -8.77
C GLU A 752 -38.84 -54.37 -9.22
N GLU A 753 -37.82 -55.24 -9.17
CA GLU A 753 -37.96 -56.67 -9.52
C GLU A 753 -38.93 -57.42 -8.60
N LEU A 754 -38.93 -57.11 -7.30
CA LEU A 754 -39.89 -57.69 -6.35
C LEU A 754 -41.35 -57.29 -6.64
N GLU A 755 -41.57 -56.08 -7.15
CA GLU A 755 -42.92 -55.62 -7.53
C GLU A 755 -43.43 -56.41 -8.76
N VAL A 756 -42.56 -56.69 -9.72
CA VAL A 756 -42.89 -57.52 -10.90
C VAL A 756 -43.21 -58.96 -10.49
N ALA A 757 -42.42 -59.55 -9.59
CA ALA A 757 -42.65 -60.91 -9.10
C ALA A 757 -44.04 -61.08 -8.45
N ARG A 758 -44.51 -60.07 -7.71
CA ARG A 758 -45.85 -60.05 -7.10
C ARG A 758 -46.96 -60.15 -8.14
N ILE A 759 -46.85 -59.37 -9.22
CA ILE A 759 -47.82 -59.40 -10.32
C ILE A 759 -47.90 -60.80 -10.94
N VAL A 760 -46.76 -61.48 -11.11
CA VAL A 760 -46.71 -62.85 -11.63
C VAL A 760 -47.38 -63.83 -10.66
N GLN A 761 -47.11 -63.74 -9.36
CA GLN A 761 -47.73 -64.60 -8.35
C GLN A 761 -49.27 -64.45 -8.34
N ASP A 762 -49.78 -63.22 -8.36
CA ASP A 762 -51.22 -62.95 -8.37
C ASP A 762 -51.92 -63.58 -9.58
N SER A 763 -51.23 -63.67 -10.73
CA SER A 763 -51.74 -64.31 -11.95
C SER A 763 -51.84 -65.84 -11.87
N LEU A 764 -51.23 -66.48 -10.86
CA LEU A 764 -51.27 -67.93 -10.66
C LEU A 764 -52.50 -68.40 -9.90
N PHE A 765 -53.30 -67.53 -9.28
CA PHE A 765 -54.53 -67.92 -8.58
C PHE A 765 -55.72 -68.09 -9.54
N PRO A 766 -56.69 -68.96 -9.24
CA PRO A 766 -57.90 -69.07 -10.06
C PRO A 766 -58.76 -67.80 -9.96
N PRO A 767 -59.70 -67.57 -10.89
CA PRO A 767 -60.80 -66.64 -10.67
C PRO A 767 -61.51 -66.96 -9.34
N PRO A 768 -62.01 -65.95 -8.59
CA PRO A 768 -62.51 -66.15 -7.24
C PRO A 768 -63.81 -66.96 -7.16
N GLU A 769 -64.52 -67.11 -8.28
CA GLU A 769 -65.80 -67.83 -8.39
C GLU A 769 -65.67 -69.05 -9.31
N PHE A 770 -66.21 -70.18 -8.90
CA PHE A 770 -66.27 -71.41 -9.68
C PHE A 770 -67.57 -72.17 -9.40
N ALA A 771 -68.15 -72.78 -10.42
CA ALA A 771 -69.36 -73.59 -10.27
C ALA A 771 -69.24 -74.85 -11.13
N HIS A 772 -69.63 -75.99 -10.55
CA HIS A 772 -69.58 -77.28 -11.23
C HIS A 772 -70.71 -78.19 -10.75
N GLY A 773 -71.59 -78.61 -11.66
CA GLY A 773 -72.81 -79.34 -11.31
C GLY A 773 -73.67 -78.57 -10.29
N LEU A 774 -73.98 -79.21 -9.16
CA LEU A 774 -74.74 -78.59 -8.07
C LEU A 774 -73.86 -77.85 -7.06
N PHE A 775 -72.54 -77.76 -7.26
CA PHE A 775 -71.64 -77.05 -6.35
C PHE A 775 -71.34 -75.63 -6.83
N ALA A 776 -71.23 -74.71 -5.88
CA ALA A 776 -70.68 -73.38 -6.08
C ALA A 776 -69.54 -73.14 -5.08
N THR A 777 -68.45 -72.57 -5.56
CA THR A 777 -67.23 -72.31 -4.79
C THR A 777 -66.83 -70.85 -4.92
N PHE A 778 -66.45 -70.24 -3.81
CA PHE A 778 -65.82 -68.93 -3.76
C PHE A 778 -64.53 -69.02 -2.95
N GLY A 779 -63.42 -68.49 -3.45
CA GLY A 779 -62.16 -68.46 -2.71
C GLY A 779 -61.34 -67.21 -2.96
N LYS A 780 -60.64 -66.76 -1.92
CA LYS A 780 -59.76 -65.59 -1.99
C LYS A 780 -58.64 -65.69 -0.97
N SER A 781 -57.46 -65.23 -1.38
CA SER A 781 -56.29 -65.07 -0.54
C SER A 781 -55.91 -63.59 -0.40
N ILE A 782 -55.43 -63.18 0.77
CA ILE A 782 -54.91 -61.85 1.07
C ILE A 782 -53.51 -62.02 1.65
N SER A 783 -52.48 -61.66 0.89
CA SER A 783 -51.10 -61.76 1.37
C SER A 783 -50.67 -60.53 2.17
N MET A 784 -49.91 -60.75 3.25
CA MET A 784 -49.37 -59.71 4.14
C MET A 784 -47.94 -59.29 3.80
N SER A 785 -47.29 -60.00 2.87
CA SER A 785 -45.92 -59.70 2.42
C SER A 785 -45.89 -59.32 0.94
N LYS A 786 -44.72 -58.94 0.40
CA LYS A 786 -44.60 -58.67 -1.04
C LYS A 786 -44.86 -59.93 -1.90
N LEU A 787 -44.67 -61.14 -1.35
CA LEU A 787 -44.86 -62.43 -2.02
C LEU A 787 -45.30 -63.50 -0.99
N GLY A 788 -46.53 -64.01 -1.12
CA GLY A 788 -47.16 -64.93 -0.16
C GLY A 788 -46.73 -66.39 -0.27
N GLY A 789 -47.02 -67.19 0.76
CA GLY A 789 -46.79 -68.64 0.80
C GLY A 789 -48.01 -69.48 0.43
N ASP A 790 -49.20 -68.91 0.55
CA ASP A 790 -50.47 -69.58 0.35
C ASP A 790 -50.71 -70.00 -1.12
N TYR A 791 -51.26 -71.20 -1.27
CA TYR A 791 -51.79 -71.74 -2.50
C TYR A 791 -53.25 -72.15 -2.31
N PHE A 792 -54.14 -71.62 -3.13
CA PHE A 792 -55.46 -72.19 -3.30
C PHE A 792 -55.78 -72.37 -4.76
N ASP A 793 -56.59 -73.39 -5.06
CA ASP A 793 -57.09 -73.64 -6.40
C ASP A 793 -58.41 -74.40 -6.35
N PHE A 794 -59.17 -74.30 -7.43
CA PHE A 794 -60.32 -75.15 -7.68
C PHE A 794 -60.56 -75.20 -9.18
N PHE A 795 -60.76 -76.40 -9.70
CA PHE A 795 -60.85 -76.64 -11.14
C PHE A 795 -61.64 -77.91 -11.46
N ALA A 796 -62.25 -77.95 -12.64
CA ALA A 796 -62.90 -79.15 -13.17
C ALA A 796 -61.83 -80.20 -13.53
N VAL A 797 -62.03 -81.44 -13.08
CA VAL A 797 -61.20 -82.59 -13.46
C VAL A 797 -61.77 -83.23 -14.73
N ASP A 798 -63.09 -83.38 -14.79
CA ASP A 798 -63.85 -83.82 -15.96
C ASP A 798 -65.30 -83.25 -15.90
N GLU A 799 -66.22 -83.73 -16.74
CA GLU A 799 -67.62 -83.25 -16.79
C GLU A 799 -68.42 -83.46 -15.50
N GLN A 800 -68.04 -84.43 -14.66
CA GLN A 800 -68.77 -84.80 -13.45
C GLN A 800 -67.95 -84.51 -12.18
N HIS A 801 -66.64 -84.34 -12.28
CA HIS A 801 -65.77 -84.18 -11.14
C HIS A 801 -64.99 -82.86 -11.13
N PHE A 802 -64.81 -82.31 -9.93
CA PHE A 802 -63.95 -81.15 -9.72
C PHE A 802 -63.12 -81.31 -8.45
N ALA A 803 -62.08 -80.50 -8.32
CA ALA A 803 -61.20 -80.50 -7.17
C ALA A 803 -61.22 -79.14 -6.47
N VAL A 804 -61.06 -79.17 -5.14
CA VAL A 804 -60.80 -78.00 -4.30
C VAL A 804 -59.53 -78.28 -3.50
N LEU A 805 -58.61 -77.33 -3.47
CA LEU A 805 -57.35 -77.47 -2.75
C LEU A 805 -56.94 -76.18 -2.04
N ALA A 806 -56.22 -76.37 -0.95
CA ALA A 806 -55.58 -75.31 -0.19
C ALA A 806 -54.24 -75.82 0.36
N GLY A 807 -53.25 -74.96 0.45
CA GLY A 807 -52.00 -75.26 1.10
C GLY A 807 -51.21 -74.01 1.42
N ASP A 808 -50.29 -74.12 2.37
CA ASP A 808 -49.44 -73.02 2.81
C ASP A 808 -47.98 -73.49 2.92
N VAL A 809 -47.07 -72.68 2.39
CA VAL A 809 -45.63 -72.94 2.44
C VAL A 809 -45.02 -72.22 3.65
N ALA A 810 -44.39 -72.99 4.53
CA ALA A 810 -43.84 -72.48 5.79
C ALA A 810 -42.94 -71.23 5.63
N GLY A 811 -43.46 -70.07 6.07
CA GLY A 811 -42.84 -68.75 6.08
C GLY A 811 -42.81 -68.07 4.71
N HIS A 812 -42.88 -66.74 4.67
CA HIS A 812 -43.12 -65.88 3.50
C HIS A 812 -41.92 -65.62 2.55
N GLY A 813 -42.17 -64.88 1.45
CA GLY A 813 -41.18 -64.33 0.52
C GLY A 813 -40.92 -65.18 -0.73
N VAL A 814 -39.88 -64.83 -1.51
CA VAL A 814 -39.57 -65.44 -2.83
C VAL A 814 -39.47 -66.97 -2.75
N GLY A 815 -38.83 -67.50 -1.72
CA GLY A 815 -38.69 -68.95 -1.57
C GLY A 815 -40.00 -69.69 -1.31
N ALA A 816 -40.99 -69.03 -0.70
CA ALA A 816 -42.31 -69.59 -0.45
C ALA A 816 -43.15 -69.61 -1.74
N ALA A 817 -43.21 -68.46 -2.42
CA ALA A 817 -43.89 -68.28 -3.69
C ALA A 817 -43.40 -69.27 -4.78
N LEU A 818 -42.10 -69.58 -4.81
CA LEU A 818 -41.55 -70.58 -5.74
C LEU A 818 -42.04 -72.01 -5.46
N ILE A 819 -42.18 -72.40 -4.19
CA ILE A 819 -42.72 -73.72 -3.83
C ILE A 819 -44.22 -73.78 -4.14
N MET A 820 -44.96 -72.70 -3.90
CA MET A 820 -46.37 -72.60 -4.33
C MET A 820 -46.50 -72.81 -5.84
N ALA A 821 -45.73 -72.06 -6.64
CA ALA A 821 -45.76 -72.19 -8.10
C ALA A 821 -45.35 -73.60 -8.57
N MET A 822 -44.37 -74.21 -7.90
CA MET A 822 -43.95 -75.60 -8.15
C MET A 822 -45.07 -76.59 -7.86
N SER A 823 -45.81 -76.43 -6.76
CA SER A 823 -46.97 -77.27 -6.43
C SER A 823 -48.06 -77.15 -7.48
N LYS A 824 -48.40 -75.93 -7.94
CA LYS A 824 -49.34 -75.72 -9.04
C LYS A 824 -48.89 -76.43 -10.32
N ALA A 825 -47.63 -76.27 -10.70
CA ALA A 825 -47.05 -76.95 -11.88
C ALA A 825 -47.08 -78.48 -11.73
N GLY A 826 -46.84 -79.02 -10.53
CA GLY A 826 -46.93 -80.45 -10.24
C GLY A 826 -48.32 -81.02 -10.43
N ILE A 827 -49.35 -80.28 -10.04
CA ILE A 827 -50.75 -80.68 -10.24
C ILE A 827 -51.10 -80.68 -11.72
N LEU A 828 -50.79 -79.58 -12.42
CA LEU A 828 -51.03 -79.46 -13.87
C LEU A 828 -50.31 -80.54 -14.69
N SER A 829 -49.15 -81.01 -14.23
CA SER A 829 -48.37 -82.06 -14.89
C SER A 829 -48.78 -83.49 -14.50
N SER A 830 -49.70 -83.66 -13.56
CA SER A 830 -50.14 -84.97 -13.06
C SER A 830 -51.65 -85.22 -13.26
N PRO A 831 -52.21 -85.03 -14.48
CA PRO A 831 -53.66 -85.15 -14.71
C PRO A 831 -54.21 -86.55 -14.40
N HIS A 832 -53.37 -87.58 -14.54
CA HIS A 832 -53.70 -88.98 -14.25
C HIS A 832 -53.84 -89.30 -12.76
N LEU A 833 -53.49 -88.38 -11.85
CA LEU A 833 -53.58 -88.55 -10.40
C LEU A 833 -54.69 -87.69 -9.76
N LEU A 834 -55.41 -86.88 -10.54
CA LEU A 834 -56.37 -85.90 -10.00
C LEU A 834 -57.56 -86.54 -9.27
N ASN A 835 -57.89 -87.78 -9.60
CA ASN A 835 -58.92 -88.59 -8.95
C ASN A 835 -58.39 -89.45 -7.78
N ALA A 836 -57.08 -89.39 -7.48
CA ALA A 836 -56.41 -90.15 -6.42
C ALA A 836 -55.66 -89.20 -5.46
N PRO A 837 -56.38 -88.49 -4.56
CA PRO A 837 -55.83 -87.48 -3.66
C PRO A 837 -54.56 -87.89 -2.91
N ALA A 838 -54.49 -89.11 -2.35
CA ALA A 838 -53.29 -89.55 -1.61
C ALA A 838 -52.09 -89.82 -2.54
N GLU A 839 -52.32 -90.29 -3.76
CA GLU A 839 -51.26 -90.48 -4.75
C GLU A 839 -50.75 -89.13 -5.28
N LEU A 840 -51.65 -88.18 -5.52
CA LEU A 840 -51.30 -86.80 -5.88
C LEU A 840 -50.46 -86.16 -4.77
N MET A 841 -50.88 -86.27 -3.50
CA MET A 841 -50.09 -85.79 -2.36
C MET A 841 -48.71 -86.45 -2.29
N MET A 842 -48.61 -87.75 -2.57
CA MET A 842 -47.34 -88.46 -2.61
C MET A 842 -46.43 -87.95 -3.74
N ALA A 843 -46.99 -87.63 -4.92
CA ALA A 843 -46.24 -87.06 -6.03
C ALA A 843 -45.71 -85.66 -5.69
N LEU A 844 -46.57 -84.77 -5.15
CA LEU A 844 -46.17 -83.43 -4.72
C LEU A 844 -45.13 -83.49 -3.60
N HIS A 845 -45.29 -84.40 -2.64
CA HIS A 845 -44.32 -84.64 -1.56
C HIS A 845 -42.93 -84.98 -2.12
N ARG A 846 -42.84 -85.90 -3.08
CA ARG A 846 -41.56 -86.29 -3.70
C ARG A 846 -40.93 -85.13 -4.46
N MET A 847 -41.73 -84.38 -5.21
CA MET A 847 -41.24 -83.20 -5.95
C MET A 847 -40.63 -82.15 -5.00
N ILE A 848 -41.32 -81.83 -3.90
CA ILE A 848 -40.80 -80.89 -2.89
C ILE A 848 -39.57 -81.48 -2.19
N MET A 849 -39.52 -82.79 -1.91
CA MET A 849 -38.34 -83.42 -1.30
C MET A 849 -37.09 -83.35 -2.19
N ILE A 850 -37.24 -83.50 -3.50
CA ILE A 850 -36.13 -83.44 -4.47
C ILE A 850 -35.63 -82.01 -4.65
N SER A 851 -36.51 -81.01 -4.56
CA SER A 851 -36.12 -79.60 -4.74
C SER A 851 -35.37 -79.00 -3.53
N LYS A 852 -35.31 -79.69 -2.38
CA LYS A 852 -34.62 -79.19 -1.18
C LYS A 852 -33.11 -79.09 -1.38
N SER A 853 -32.56 -77.93 -1.02
CA SER A 853 -31.11 -77.65 -1.01
C SER A 853 -30.60 -77.37 0.41
N LYS A 854 -29.28 -77.18 0.58
CA LYS A 854 -28.72 -76.76 1.88
C LYS A 854 -29.28 -75.42 2.37
N GLN A 855 -29.72 -74.55 1.46
CA GLN A 855 -30.21 -73.19 1.74
C GLN A 855 -31.74 -73.06 1.71
N GLN A 856 -32.47 -74.01 1.09
CA GLN A 856 -33.93 -74.02 1.02
C GLN A 856 -34.51 -75.34 1.54
N LYS A 857 -35.07 -75.30 2.75
CA LYS A 857 -35.70 -76.44 3.44
C LYS A 857 -37.19 -76.22 3.73
N LYS A 858 -37.89 -75.50 2.85
CA LYS A 858 -39.31 -75.20 3.01
C LYS A 858 -40.15 -76.48 3.00
N VAL A 859 -41.27 -76.48 3.72
CA VAL A 859 -42.29 -77.53 3.75
C VAL A 859 -43.62 -76.88 3.42
N MET A 860 -44.57 -77.65 2.91
CA MET A 860 -45.88 -77.13 2.52
C MET A 860 -46.98 -77.97 3.17
N THR A 861 -47.89 -77.32 3.89
CA THR A 861 -49.16 -77.94 4.26
C THR A 861 -50.04 -77.99 3.02
N PHE A 862 -50.80 -79.07 2.82
CA PHE A 862 -51.61 -79.19 1.61
C PHE A 862 -52.87 -80.00 1.88
N GLN A 863 -53.94 -79.68 1.17
CA GLN A 863 -55.25 -80.29 1.30
C GLN A 863 -55.84 -80.43 -0.09
N TYR A 864 -56.47 -81.56 -0.36
CA TYR A 864 -57.07 -81.82 -1.66
C TYR A 864 -58.36 -82.60 -1.50
N LEU A 865 -59.42 -82.11 -2.14
CA LEU A 865 -60.74 -82.70 -2.13
C LEU A 865 -61.21 -82.89 -3.57
N TYR A 866 -61.39 -84.13 -3.97
CA TYR A 866 -61.98 -84.53 -5.25
C TYR A 866 -63.47 -84.79 -5.05
N ILE A 867 -64.34 -84.19 -5.84
CA ILE A 867 -65.80 -84.23 -5.65
C ILE A 867 -66.48 -84.68 -6.94
N ASP A 868 -67.37 -85.66 -6.82
CA ASP A 868 -68.38 -86.00 -7.82
C ASP A 868 -69.58 -85.06 -7.65
N SER A 869 -69.69 -84.11 -8.59
CA SER A 869 -70.73 -83.09 -8.58
C SER A 869 -72.14 -83.61 -8.92
N SER A 870 -72.27 -84.86 -9.36
CA SER A 870 -73.55 -85.49 -9.70
C SER A 870 -74.28 -86.09 -8.50
N ASN A 871 -73.54 -86.63 -7.52
CA ASN A 871 -74.09 -87.33 -6.36
C ASN A 871 -73.65 -86.75 -5.01
N GLY A 872 -72.74 -85.76 -5.00
CA GLY A 872 -72.26 -85.13 -3.76
C GLY A 872 -71.32 -86.02 -2.95
N SER A 873 -70.73 -87.06 -3.52
CA SER A 873 -69.65 -87.83 -2.91
C SER A 873 -68.29 -87.21 -3.22
N GLY A 874 -67.33 -87.33 -2.30
CA GLY A 874 -65.99 -86.83 -2.50
C GLY A 874 -64.94 -87.62 -1.73
N LEU A 875 -63.69 -87.44 -2.12
CA LEU A 875 -62.52 -88.07 -1.56
C LEU A 875 -61.53 -87.00 -1.10
N TYR A 876 -61.26 -86.98 0.20
CA TYR A 876 -60.43 -85.97 0.84
C TYR A 876 -59.09 -86.55 1.29
N SER A 877 -58.00 -85.83 1.05
CA SER A 877 -56.69 -86.11 1.64
C SER A 877 -56.07 -84.85 2.26
N ASN A 878 -55.36 -85.04 3.37
CA ASN A 878 -54.70 -83.97 4.12
C ASN A 878 -53.20 -84.26 4.30
N ALA A 879 -52.37 -83.27 4.03
CA ALA A 879 -50.94 -83.23 4.26
C ALA A 879 -50.61 -82.10 5.22
N GLY A 880 -51.09 -82.20 6.45
CA GLY A 880 -50.77 -81.29 7.54
C GLY A 880 -51.41 -79.90 7.48
N GLY A 881 -52.41 -79.69 6.61
CA GLY A 881 -53.21 -78.45 6.60
C GLY A 881 -54.28 -78.44 7.69
N CYS A 882 -54.80 -77.25 7.99
CA CYS A 882 -55.88 -77.02 8.96
C CYS A 882 -57.17 -77.75 8.57
N SER A 883 -57.64 -78.70 9.37
CA SER A 883 -58.85 -79.50 9.05
C SER A 883 -60.00 -78.61 8.57
N PRO A 884 -60.55 -78.85 7.35
CA PRO A 884 -61.60 -77.99 6.82
C PRO A 884 -62.87 -78.09 7.67
N MET A 885 -63.63 -77.01 7.73
CA MET A 885 -64.87 -76.95 8.50
C MET A 885 -66.03 -77.40 7.64
N LEU A 886 -66.70 -78.46 8.07
CA LEU A 886 -67.89 -79.01 7.43
C LEU A 886 -69.15 -78.49 8.14
N VAL A 887 -70.01 -77.83 7.37
CA VAL A 887 -71.32 -77.34 7.80
C VAL A 887 -72.38 -78.32 7.30
N ARG A 888 -73.15 -78.87 8.23
CA ARG A 888 -74.35 -79.66 7.92
C ARG A 888 -75.56 -78.75 7.96
N ALA A 889 -76.17 -78.46 6.81
CA ALA A 889 -77.30 -77.53 6.73
C ALA A 889 -78.56 -78.08 7.42
N SER A 890 -78.72 -79.41 7.48
CA SER A 890 -79.88 -80.07 8.08
C SER A 890 -80.08 -79.75 9.56
N ASN A 891 -79.00 -79.51 10.31
CA ASN A 891 -79.02 -79.21 11.73
C ASN A 891 -78.17 -77.98 12.10
N MET A 892 -77.65 -77.26 11.11
CA MET A 892 -76.76 -76.11 11.26
C MET A 892 -75.57 -76.38 12.20
N SER A 893 -75.04 -77.61 12.17
CA SER A 893 -73.83 -77.98 12.93
C SER A 893 -72.57 -77.72 12.12
N VAL A 894 -71.52 -77.23 12.80
CA VAL A 894 -70.20 -77.00 12.23
C VAL A 894 -69.21 -77.91 12.95
N SER A 895 -68.46 -78.70 12.19
CA SER A 895 -67.48 -79.66 12.71
C SER A 895 -66.23 -79.70 11.83
N GLU A 896 -65.09 -80.04 12.43
CA GLU A 896 -63.85 -80.23 11.67
C GLU A 896 -63.86 -81.60 10.98
N PHE A 897 -63.54 -81.62 9.68
CA PHE A 897 -63.36 -82.86 8.93
C PHE A 897 -61.89 -83.32 9.02
N THR A 898 -61.56 -83.99 10.11
CA THR A 898 -60.17 -84.30 10.48
C THR A 898 -59.64 -85.55 9.81
N LEU A 899 -58.54 -85.39 9.07
CA LEU A 899 -57.70 -86.47 8.56
C LEU A 899 -56.24 -86.12 8.81
N ALA A 900 -55.48 -87.01 9.44
CA ALA A 900 -54.08 -86.73 9.77
C ALA A 900 -53.13 -87.10 8.62
N GLY A 901 -52.15 -86.24 8.35
CA GLY A 901 -51.06 -86.52 7.42
C GLY A 901 -49.88 -85.55 7.61
N PRO A 902 -48.64 -85.96 7.29
CA PRO A 902 -47.47 -85.09 7.44
C PRO A 902 -47.40 -84.03 6.33
N ALA A 903 -46.93 -82.82 6.65
CA ALA A 903 -46.72 -81.79 5.63
C ALA A 903 -45.82 -82.28 4.48
N LEU A 904 -46.11 -81.79 3.26
CA LEU A 904 -45.34 -82.12 2.07
C LEU A 904 -43.87 -81.70 2.27
N GLY A 905 -42.95 -82.61 1.98
CA GLY A 905 -41.52 -82.41 2.18
C GLY A 905 -41.04 -82.46 3.63
N ALA A 906 -41.88 -82.73 4.64
CA ALA A 906 -41.45 -82.70 6.04
C ALA A 906 -40.53 -83.88 6.43
N PHE A 907 -40.86 -85.09 5.97
CA PHE A 907 -40.16 -86.32 6.33
C PHE A 907 -39.86 -87.17 5.09
N SER A 908 -38.72 -87.88 5.07
CA SER A 908 -38.31 -88.70 3.92
C SER A 908 -39.19 -89.93 3.66
N ARG A 909 -40.00 -90.35 4.64
CA ARG A 909 -40.97 -91.44 4.54
C ARG A 909 -42.35 -90.94 4.97
N ALA A 910 -43.08 -90.30 4.06
CA ALA A 910 -44.47 -89.90 4.27
C ALA A 910 -45.45 -90.96 3.74
N ARG A 911 -46.65 -91.01 4.31
CA ARG A 911 -47.80 -91.75 3.79
C ARG A 911 -49.04 -90.87 3.94
N TYR A 912 -49.82 -90.78 2.87
CA TYR A 912 -51.08 -90.04 2.83
C TYR A 912 -52.26 -91.02 2.81
N LEU A 913 -53.34 -90.65 3.47
CA LEU A 913 -54.58 -91.43 3.57
C LEU A 913 -55.70 -90.67 2.89
N GLU A 914 -56.82 -91.35 2.63
CA GLU A 914 -58.01 -90.77 2.02
C GLU A 914 -59.22 -91.05 2.91
N SER A 915 -60.16 -90.11 2.93
CA SER A 915 -61.43 -90.25 3.65
C SER A 915 -62.58 -89.84 2.74
N ASN A 916 -63.63 -90.65 2.71
CA ASN A 916 -64.85 -90.32 1.97
C ASN A 916 -65.62 -89.22 2.69
N ILE A 917 -66.12 -88.26 1.92
CA ILE A 917 -67.02 -87.22 2.40
C ILE A 917 -68.28 -87.24 1.53
N GLU A 918 -69.45 -87.10 2.16
CA GLU A 918 -70.74 -87.02 1.48
C GLU A 918 -71.41 -85.70 1.84
N PHE A 919 -71.95 -85.00 0.84
CA PHE A 919 -72.62 -83.72 0.95
C PHE A 919 -74.14 -83.88 0.82
N GLY A 920 -74.89 -83.40 1.81
CA GLY A 920 -76.35 -83.25 1.74
C GLY A 920 -76.73 -81.86 1.19
N PRO A 921 -77.94 -81.69 0.63
CA PRO A 921 -78.38 -80.39 0.10
C PRO A 921 -78.22 -79.25 1.12
N GLY A 922 -77.51 -78.20 0.72
CA GLY A 922 -77.16 -77.04 1.55
C GLY A 922 -75.83 -77.18 2.31
N ASP A 923 -75.25 -78.38 2.40
CA ASP A 923 -73.99 -78.56 3.12
C ASP A 923 -72.86 -77.75 2.49
N ALA A 924 -71.95 -77.28 3.33
CA ALA A 924 -70.82 -76.47 2.91
C ALA A 924 -69.52 -76.97 3.52
N ILE A 925 -68.42 -76.87 2.79
CA ILE A 925 -67.07 -77.10 3.31
C ILE A 925 -66.22 -75.84 3.14
N ILE A 926 -65.51 -75.49 4.21
CA ILE A 926 -64.67 -74.30 4.28
C ILE A 926 -63.21 -74.74 4.47
N PHE A 927 -62.37 -74.46 3.48
CA PHE A 927 -60.92 -74.56 3.59
C PHE A 927 -60.37 -73.21 4.04
N TYR A 928 -59.37 -73.24 4.91
CA TYR A 928 -58.79 -72.02 5.47
C TYR A 928 -57.34 -72.26 5.91
N THR A 929 -56.56 -71.18 5.97
CA THR A 929 -55.21 -71.18 6.55
C THR A 929 -55.23 -70.75 8.01
N ASP A 930 -54.19 -71.11 8.76
CA ASP A 930 -54.06 -70.83 10.20
C ASP A 930 -54.16 -69.33 10.53
N GLY A 931 -53.82 -68.45 9.58
CA GLY A 931 -54.00 -67.00 9.67
C GLY A 931 -55.40 -66.53 10.12
N ILE A 932 -56.47 -67.34 9.96
CA ILE A 932 -57.80 -67.01 10.52
C ILE A 932 -57.95 -67.39 11.99
N VAL A 933 -57.43 -68.55 12.42
CA VAL A 933 -57.60 -69.03 13.81
C VAL A 933 -56.57 -68.40 14.74
N GLU A 934 -55.38 -68.07 14.23
CA GLU A 934 -54.32 -67.37 14.96
C GLU A 934 -54.53 -65.85 14.98
N ALA A 935 -55.55 -65.33 14.29
CA ALA A 935 -55.86 -63.91 14.23
C ALA A 935 -56.13 -63.31 15.61
N ARG A 936 -55.35 -62.28 15.99
CA ARG A 936 -55.43 -61.65 17.31
C ARG A 936 -56.23 -60.36 17.29
N SER A 937 -57.04 -60.17 18.33
CA SER A 937 -57.66 -58.88 18.62
C SER A 937 -56.60 -57.85 19.07
N PRO A 938 -56.92 -56.53 19.13
CA PRO A 938 -56.04 -55.53 19.72
C PRO A 938 -55.67 -55.80 21.20
N SER A 939 -56.46 -56.61 21.90
CA SER A 939 -56.18 -57.08 23.27
C SER A 939 -55.31 -58.35 23.31
N GLY A 940 -54.89 -58.87 22.16
CA GLY A 940 -53.99 -60.01 22.01
C GLY A 940 -54.65 -61.39 22.01
N VAL A 941 -55.99 -61.47 21.97
CA VAL A 941 -56.76 -62.73 22.05
C VAL A 941 -57.01 -63.32 20.66
N GLU A 942 -56.66 -64.58 20.47
CA GLU A 942 -56.85 -65.32 19.22
C GLU A 942 -58.33 -65.72 18.99
N ILE A 943 -58.74 -65.87 17.73
CA ILE A 943 -60.08 -66.41 17.38
C ILE A 943 -60.19 -67.87 17.84
N GLY A 944 -59.16 -68.68 17.55
CA GLY A 944 -59.12 -70.12 17.84
C GLY A 944 -60.16 -70.94 17.07
N TYR A 945 -60.03 -72.27 17.13
CA TYR A 945 -60.92 -73.19 16.42
C TYR A 945 -62.40 -73.07 16.84
N ASP A 946 -62.67 -72.95 18.14
CA ASP A 946 -64.03 -72.82 18.65
C ASP A 946 -64.67 -71.47 18.33
N GLY A 947 -63.87 -70.39 18.32
CA GLY A 947 -64.32 -69.08 17.87
C GLY A 947 -64.63 -69.09 16.38
N PHE A 948 -63.79 -69.75 15.58
CA PHE A 948 -64.01 -69.85 14.14
C PHE A 948 -65.26 -70.67 13.79
N LYS A 949 -65.53 -71.78 14.49
CA LYS A 949 -66.79 -72.54 14.35
C LYS A 949 -68.02 -71.66 14.59
N LYS A 950 -67.99 -70.81 15.63
CA LYS A 950 -69.07 -69.86 15.91
C LYS A 950 -69.22 -68.81 14.82
N ILE A 951 -68.11 -68.29 14.30
CA ILE A 951 -68.11 -67.36 13.17
C ILE A 951 -68.76 -68.00 11.95
N ILE A 952 -68.34 -69.21 11.57
CA ILE A 952 -68.91 -69.95 10.43
C ILE A 952 -70.41 -70.17 10.63
N GLN A 953 -70.81 -70.64 11.81
CA GLN A 953 -72.23 -70.92 12.11
C GLN A 953 -73.09 -69.65 12.00
N ALA A 954 -72.59 -68.51 12.48
CA ALA A 954 -73.27 -67.21 12.39
C ALA A 954 -73.23 -66.59 10.99
N SER A 955 -72.28 -67.02 10.14
CA SER A 955 -72.01 -66.42 8.82
C SER A 955 -72.66 -67.20 7.65
N TYR A 956 -73.27 -68.36 7.94
CA TYR A 956 -73.78 -69.28 6.92
C TYR A 956 -74.70 -68.61 5.89
N ALA A 957 -74.39 -68.84 4.62
CA ALA A 957 -75.22 -68.51 3.48
C ALA A 957 -75.11 -69.61 2.42
N THR A 958 -76.17 -69.83 1.64
CA THR A 958 -76.16 -70.79 0.53
C THR A 958 -75.30 -70.34 -0.64
N ASP A 959 -75.16 -69.02 -0.80
CA ASP A 959 -74.23 -68.41 -1.73
C ASP A 959 -72.81 -68.37 -1.09
N PRO A 960 -71.81 -69.05 -1.69
CA PRO A 960 -70.47 -69.12 -1.13
C PRO A 960 -69.75 -67.78 -1.05
N GLN A 961 -70.06 -66.81 -1.93
CA GLN A 961 -69.47 -65.47 -1.91
C GLN A 961 -70.02 -64.66 -0.73
N ILE A 962 -71.34 -64.71 -0.51
CA ILE A 962 -71.97 -64.07 0.65
C ILE A 962 -71.45 -64.70 1.94
N PHE A 963 -71.32 -66.03 1.96
CA PHE A 963 -70.80 -66.76 3.11
C PHE A 963 -69.35 -66.36 3.40
N TYR A 964 -68.48 -66.31 2.39
CA TYR A 964 -67.12 -65.80 2.53
C TYR A 964 -67.10 -64.38 3.09
N GLN A 965 -67.90 -63.47 2.55
CA GLN A 965 -67.90 -62.07 2.97
C GLN A 965 -68.33 -61.93 4.44
N ASN A 966 -69.33 -62.67 4.87
CA ASN A 966 -69.79 -62.69 6.26
C ASN A 966 -68.66 -63.16 7.21
N ILE A 967 -67.91 -64.20 6.82
CA ILE A 967 -66.75 -64.70 7.59
C ILE A 967 -65.65 -63.62 7.62
N PHE A 968 -65.33 -63.02 6.48
CA PHE A 968 -64.28 -62.01 6.36
C PHE A 968 -64.59 -60.73 7.14
N ASP A 969 -65.85 -60.30 7.17
CA ASP A 969 -66.29 -59.15 7.97
C ASP A 969 -66.18 -59.43 9.46
N ALA A 970 -66.46 -60.67 9.89
CA ALA A 970 -66.30 -61.10 11.28
C ALA A 970 -64.82 -61.13 11.69
N TYR A 971 -63.94 -61.64 10.81
CA TYR A 971 -62.49 -61.58 10.97
C TYR A 971 -62.00 -60.13 11.09
N SER A 972 -62.40 -59.24 10.16
CA SER A 972 -61.99 -57.84 10.13
C SER A 972 -62.43 -57.09 11.40
N ARG A 973 -63.64 -57.38 11.90
CA ARG A 973 -64.14 -56.85 13.18
C ARG A 973 -63.34 -57.34 14.38
N HIS A 974 -62.81 -58.56 14.35
CA HIS A 974 -62.00 -59.13 15.43
C HIS A 974 -60.62 -58.47 15.54
N ILE A 975 -59.93 -58.25 14.42
CA ILE A 975 -58.56 -57.68 14.40
C ILE A 975 -58.52 -56.15 14.59
N GLY A 976 -59.59 -55.43 14.24
CA GLY A 976 -59.69 -53.98 14.41
C GLY A 976 -58.64 -53.20 13.59
N ASN A 977 -57.88 -52.32 14.26
CA ASN A 977 -56.77 -51.56 13.66
C ASN A 977 -55.42 -52.28 13.72
N SER A 978 -55.39 -53.55 14.13
CA SER A 978 -54.15 -54.33 14.19
C SER A 978 -53.76 -54.78 12.79
N GLU A 979 -52.46 -54.79 12.49
CA GLU A 979 -51.97 -55.41 11.27
C GLU A 979 -52.18 -56.93 11.33
N ALA A 980 -52.64 -57.51 10.23
CA ALA A 980 -52.78 -58.96 10.13
C ALA A 980 -51.40 -59.63 10.12
N GLN A 981 -51.29 -60.75 10.83
CA GLN A 981 -50.00 -61.33 11.22
C GLN A 981 -49.50 -62.40 10.25
N ASP A 982 -50.39 -62.96 9.43
CA ASP A 982 -50.06 -63.96 8.41
C ASP A 982 -50.99 -63.85 7.19
N ASP A 983 -50.66 -64.57 6.11
CA ASP A 983 -51.48 -64.68 4.91
C ASP A 983 -52.85 -65.31 5.25
N LEU A 984 -53.93 -64.76 4.66
CA LEU A 984 -55.30 -65.21 4.92
C LEU A 984 -55.92 -65.78 3.66
N THR A 985 -56.16 -67.09 3.64
CA THR A 985 -56.85 -67.78 2.55
C THR A 985 -58.09 -68.48 3.06
N ILE A 986 -59.23 -68.27 2.38
CA ILE A 986 -60.50 -68.94 2.69
C ILE A 986 -61.16 -69.37 1.38
N ILE A 987 -61.63 -70.62 1.34
CA ILE A 987 -62.43 -71.17 0.23
C ILE A 987 -63.72 -71.74 0.82
N VAL A 988 -64.86 -71.31 0.29
CA VAL A 988 -66.18 -71.80 0.68
C VAL A 988 -66.79 -72.54 -0.50
N THR A 989 -67.13 -73.81 -0.33
CA THR A 989 -67.82 -74.63 -1.33
C THR A 989 -69.16 -75.11 -0.78
N THR A 990 -70.26 -74.78 -1.46
CA THR A 990 -71.64 -75.13 -1.05
C THR A 990 -72.29 -76.09 -2.05
N TYR A 991 -73.01 -77.09 -1.54
CA TYR A 991 -73.80 -78.02 -2.37
C TYR A 991 -75.25 -77.54 -2.47
N LYS A 992 -75.69 -77.12 -3.65
CA LYS A 992 -77.05 -76.62 -3.87
C LYS A 992 -78.06 -77.76 -3.88
N ALA A 993 -79.26 -77.50 -3.35
CA ALA A 993 -80.40 -78.40 -3.55
C ALA A 993 -80.80 -78.40 -5.03
N ALA A 994 -81.00 -79.58 -5.61
CA ALA A 994 -81.55 -79.70 -6.95
C ALA A 994 -82.92 -78.99 -7.02
N SER A 995 -83.01 -77.93 -7.82
CA SER A 995 -84.29 -77.31 -8.15
C SER A 995 -85.18 -78.36 -8.81
N LYS A 996 -86.36 -78.61 -8.22
CA LYS A 996 -87.43 -79.31 -8.94
C LYS A 996 -87.73 -78.50 -10.20
N ALA A 997 -87.46 -79.08 -11.36
CA ALA A 997 -87.98 -78.58 -12.63
C ALA A 997 -89.51 -78.45 -12.52
N ASP A 998 -90.03 -77.26 -12.85
CA ASP A 998 -91.43 -77.14 -13.27
C ASP A 998 -91.61 -77.98 -14.55
N PRO A 999 -92.62 -78.85 -14.65
CA PRO A 999 -92.83 -79.63 -15.85
C PRO A 999 -93.43 -78.79 -17.00
N ALA A 1000 -92.78 -78.96 -18.16
CA ALA A 1000 -93.12 -78.57 -19.55
C ALA A 1000 -92.55 -77.23 -20.06
#